data_AF-A0A844GXS0-F1
#
_entry.id   AF-A0A844GXS0-F1
#
_cell.length_a   1.000
_cell.length_b   1.000
_cell.length_c   1.000
_cell.angle_alpha   90.00
_cell.angle_beta   90.00
_cell.angle_gamma   90.00
#
_symmetry.space_group_name_H-M   'P 1'
#
loop_
_entity.id
_entity.type
_entity.pdbx_description
1 polymer ?
#
loop_
_entity_poly.entity_id
_entity_poly.type
_entity_poly.pdbx_seq_one_letter_code
_entity_poly.pdbx_strand_id
1 'polypeptide(L)'
;MTNKNRQFVVYTVLTGHKEELQNPFPENSSGYERICFTDNPNLKSDDWEIILMDNHYLGSARESRRPKLLPHRFLPNFEWSLYIDNNVRFKVDPLEIYQKYSQSNSPFICFKHPWRNCTYEEGEIIIMAEYDDEIRVREQLDFYQTQGFPHNQGLIAGTMLLRNHHNSKVIELQEEWFNHVLRYSKRDQLSYPFVAWQKNFNCSYFDRSLTENDLMEWQTLLGKVPRVPRDFKDDIYVWRNPEVARSGMTPQEHYLKVGLEKKLPYRTHHWELNRLANKYKSDKGNLYYNCHGYAAVYEQYLAPYKKAPINLLELGLLRHDVQARNPNGPYDDVPSLKMWREYFSQANIIGFDIADFSTAPPLDQVKIIQGDMSKISDLSRLIKECPEGFDVIIDDASHASHHQQIALDYLFQHLKEGGLYFIEDLHYQPPSLEVKGIIKTQHILKALVVGALIETDFFNQDTLKYLRENIDFIRFYDSQDRQFGSILSDALVVIKKKKNQLKQTIKENIYLLIDIPLNLSLDNFEQKLSKFFSDVLTHPQSKYFNIIFSCDPENYKILDESICAIMLELESNNSECEFLTSNIELFSLQQLLNNEELLNLINCQILLNPMEEKELFWKNIWTISLEQFLQTKF
;
A
#
# COMPACT_ATOMS: atom_id res chain seq x y z
N MET A 1 40.71 20.23 -41.18
CA MET A 1 41.54 20.12 -39.97
C MET A 1 41.94 18.66 -39.82
N THR A 2 43.21 18.40 -39.51
CA THR A 2 43.86 17.08 -39.57
C THR A 2 43.07 15.96 -38.89
N ASN A 3 42.89 14.88 -39.65
CA ASN A 3 42.26 13.61 -39.28
C ASN A 3 43.13 12.86 -38.24
N LYS A 4 43.25 13.41 -37.01
CA LYS A 4 43.81 12.67 -35.88
C LYS A 4 42.73 11.69 -35.44
N ASN A 5 42.92 10.41 -35.75
CA ASN A 5 42.13 9.34 -35.16
C ASN A 5 42.33 9.43 -33.63
N ARG A 6 41.29 9.82 -32.89
CA ARG A 6 41.39 10.05 -31.44
C ARG A 6 41.14 8.71 -30.74
N GLN A 7 42.04 8.28 -29.86
CA GLN A 7 41.92 6.94 -29.26
C GLN A 7 40.84 6.83 -28.19
N PHE A 8 40.67 7.86 -27.34
CA PHE A 8 39.88 7.74 -26.12
C PHE A 8 39.19 9.06 -25.72
N VAL A 9 37.96 8.96 -25.21
CA VAL A 9 37.16 10.07 -24.69
C VAL A 9 36.40 9.64 -23.44
N VAL A 10 36.28 10.54 -22.47
CA VAL A 10 35.40 10.38 -21.30
C VAL A 10 34.20 11.27 -21.49
N TYR A 11 33.00 10.74 -21.24
CA TYR A 11 31.80 11.53 -21.45
C TYR A 11 30.68 11.23 -20.44
N THR A 12 29.82 12.23 -20.24
CA THR A 12 28.59 12.09 -19.48
C THR A 12 27.41 12.67 -20.27
N VAL A 13 26.20 12.43 -19.76
CA VAL A 13 24.97 12.96 -20.36
C VAL A 13 24.08 13.52 -19.25
N LEU A 14 23.82 14.82 -19.31
CA LEU A 14 22.97 15.54 -18.37
C LEU A 14 21.82 16.22 -19.12
N THR A 15 20.64 15.61 -19.06
CA THR A 15 19.40 16.14 -19.63
C THR A 15 18.38 16.41 -18.53
N GLY A 16 17.54 17.44 -18.75
CA GLY A 16 16.56 17.92 -17.78
C GLY A 16 17.20 18.53 -16.52
N HIS A 17 16.37 18.89 -15.54
CA HIS A 17 16.78 19.60 -14.31
C HIS A 17 16.78 18.69 -13.08
N LYS A 18 17.35 17.49 -13.21
CA LYS A 18 17.34 16.46 -12.15
C LYS A 18 18.43 16.64 -11.09
N GLU A 19 19.57 17.24 -11.48
CA GLU A 19 20.76 17.48 -10.65
C GLU A 19 21.72 18.45 -11.38
N GLU A 20 22.71 19.01 -10.67
CA GLU A 20 23.74 19.87 -11.25
C GLU A 20 24.89 19.05 -11.89
N LEU A 21 25.54 19.59 -12.94
CA LEU A 21 26.71 18.99 -13.56
C LEU A 21 27.89 18.96 -12.58
N GLN A 22 28.49 17.79 -12.39
CA GLN A 22 29.61 17.61 -11.46
C GLN A 22 30.94 17.47 -12.19
N ASN A 23 32.04 17.78 -11.51
CA ASN A 23 33.38 17.39 -11.92
C ASN A 23 33.73 16.01 -11.33
N PRO A 24 33.81 14.94 -12.14
CA PRO A 24 34.11 13.60 -11.64
C PRO A 24 35.62 13.32 -11.55
N PHE A 25 36.49 14.22 -12.00
CA PHE A 25 37.90 13.91 -12.26
C PHE A 25 38.79 14.09 -11.01
N PRO A 26 39.82 13.24 -10.82
CA PRO A 26 40.91 13.52 -9.90
C PRO A 26 41.73 14.75 -10.34
N GLU A 27 42.50 15.31 -9.42
CA GLU A 27 43.44 16.39 -9.74
C GLU A 27 44.48 15.92 -10.76
N ASN A 28 44.88 16.80 -11.68
CA ASN A 28 45.88 16.57 -12.73
C ASN A 28 45.50 15.58 -13.84
N SER A 29 44.27 15.07 -13.86
CA SER A 29 43.82 14.24 -14.98
C SER A 29 43.91 15.00 -16.30
N SER A 30 44.47 14.36 -17.34
CA SER A 30 44.68 14.97 -18.66
C SER A 30 44.94 13.89 -19.74
N GLY A 31 45.02 14.30 -21.02
CA GLY A 31 45.41 13.40 -22.12
C GLY A 31 44.24 12.74 -22.89
N TYR A 32 43.01 13.13 -22.59
CA TYR A 32 41.79 12.70 -23.31
C TYR A 32 40.74 13.80 -23.29
N GLU A 33 39.77 13.71 -24.19
CA GLU A 33 38.66 14.67 -24.26
C GLU A 33 37.57 14.35 -23.24
N ARG A 34 36.90 15.40 -22.77
CA ARG A 34 35.88 15.36 -21.73
C ARG A 34 34.63 16.04 -22.25
N ILE A 35 33.60 15.25 -22.54
CA ILE A 35 32.39 15.75 -23.19
C ILE A 35 31.18 15.58 -22.28
N CYS A 36 30.38 16.62 -22.14
CA CYS A 36 29.05 16.53 -21.55
C CYS A 36 28.00 16.82 -22.62
N PHE A 37 27.15 15.84 -22.92
CA PHE A 37 25.99 16.05 -23.75
C PHE A 37 24.81 16.54 -22.92
N THR A 38 24.13 17.60 -23.38
CA THR A 38 23.01 18.19 -22.65
C THR A 38 21.92 18.73 -23.57
N ASP A 39 20.71 18.89 -23.04
CA ASP A 39 19.60 19.62 -23.66
C ASP A 39 19.49 21.08 -23.15
N ASN A 40 20.37 21.50 -22.22
CA ASN A 40 20.37 22.84 -21.65
C ASN A 40 21.35 23.77 -22.39
N PRO A 41 20.87 24.76 -23.18
CA PRO A 41 21.74 25.67 -23.93
C PRO A 41 22.54 26.64 -23.04
N ASN A 42 22.19 26.76 -21.76
CA ASN A 42 22.84 27.66 -20.81
C ASN A 42 23.87 26.95 -19.92
N LEU A 43 24.01 25.63 -20.03
CA LEU A 43 24.97 24.88 -19.22
C LEU A 43 26.40 25.24 -19.61
N LYS A 44 27.24 25.52 -18.61
CA LYS A 44 28.66 25.84 -18.77
C LYS A 44 29.47 25.01 -17.79
N SER A 45 30.71 24.70 -18.16
CA SER A 45 31.66 23.99 -17.29
C SER A 45 33.08 24.34 -17.70
N ASP A 46 33.97 24.41 -16.71
CA ASP A 46 35.41 24.52 -16.93
C ASP A 46 36.06 23.14 -17.13
N ASP A 47 35.39 22.06 -16.70
CA ASP A 47 35.90 20.69 -16.71
C ASP A 47 35.42 19.85 -17.91
N TRP A 48 34.31 20.28 -18.52
CA TRP A 48 33.64 19.57 -19.61
C TRP A 48 33.47 20.48 -20.83
N GLU A 49 33.76 19.94 -22.01
CA GLU A 49 33.26 20.48 -23.26
C GLU A 49 31.75 20.19 -23.36
N ILE A 50 30.94 21.25 -23.42
CA ILE A 50 29.48 21.13 -23.48
C ILE A 50 29.02 21.00 -24.93
N ILE A 51 28.38 19.87 -25.25
CA ILE A 51 27.75 19.63 -26.56
C ILE A 51 26.24 19.65 -26.40
N LEU A 52 25.59 20.63 -27.02
CA LEU A 52 24.14 20.72 -27.06
C LEU A 52 23.57 19.64 -28.00
N MET A 53 22.58 18.90 -27.51
CA MET A 53 21.88 17.86 -28.25
C MET A 53 20.65 18.42 -28.96
N ASP A 54 20.35 17.90 -30.15
CA ASP A 54 19.05 18.10 -30.78
C ASP A 54 17.95 17.41 -29.96
N ASN A 55 16.88 18.14 -29.64
CA ASN A 55 15.75 17.63 -28.87
C ASN A 55 14.78 16.86 -29.79
N HIS A 56 14.52 15.59 -29.49
CA HIS A 56 13.55 14.76 -30.22
C HIS A 56 12.24 14.55 -29.44
N TYR A 57 12.03 15.32 -28.36
CA TYR A 57 10.84 15.29 -27.51
C TYR A 57 10.53 13.91 -26.92
N LEU A 58 11.56 13.07 -26.69
CA LEU A 58 11.40 11.74 -26.08
C LEU A 58 11.21 11.78 -24.55
N GLY A 59 11.34 12.96 -23.95
CA GLY A 59 11.44 13.19 -22.51
C GLY A 59 12.89 13.00 -22.01
N SER A 60 13.30 13.81 -21.03
CA SER A 60 14.70 13.94 -20.58
C SER A 60 15.37 12.59 -20.26
N ALA A 61 14.64 11.68 -19.62
CA ALA A 61 15.14 10.35 -19.28
C ALA A 61 15.53 9.52 -20.51
N ARG A 62 14.71 9.48 -21.57
CA ARG A 62 15.03 8.76 -22.82
C ARG A 62 16.05 9.53 -23.66
N GLU A 63 15.96 10.85 -23.71
CA GLU A 63 16.97 11.68 -24.41
C GLU A 63 18.38 11.40 -23.86
N SER A 64 18.53 11.26 -22.53
CA SER A 64 19.82 10.92 -21.93
C SER A 64 20.41 9.59 -22.43
N ARG A 65 19.55 8.66 -22.88
CA ARG A 65 19.96 7.35 -23.39
C ARG A 65 20.52 7.41 -24.79
N ARG A 66 20.27 8.46 -25.58
CA ARG A 66 20.79 8.56 -26.95
C ARG A 66 22.33 8.59 -26.97
N PRO A 67 23.05 9.56 -26.36
CA PRO A 67 24.50 9.52 -26.40
C PRO A 67 25.07 8.43 -25.49
N LYS A 68 24.36 8.07 -24.40
CA LYS A 68 24.77 6.99 -23.49
C LYS A 68 24.80 5.64 -24.20
N LEU A 69 23.77 5.28 -24.97
CA LEU A 69 23.63 3.97 -25.59
C LEU A 69 24.13 3.93 -27.03
N LEU A 70 24.12 5.05 -27.76
CA LEU A 70 24.61 5.16 -29.15
C LEU A 70 25.88 6.00 -29.30
N PRO A 71 26.92 5.85 -28.46
CA PRO A 71 28.12 6.70 -28.54
C PRO A 71 28.80 6.65 -29.92
N HIS A 72 28.71 5.54 -30.66
CA HIS A 72 29.26 5.44 -32.01
C HIS A 72 28.66 6.46 -33.01
N ARG A 73 27.44 6.97 -32.76
CA ARG A 73 26.82 8.04 -33.57
C ARG A 73 27.24 9.44 -33.13
N PHE A 74 27.50 9.64 -31.84
CA PHE A 74 27.81 10.94 -31.25
C PHE A 74 29.31 11.22 -31.18
N LEU A 75 30.13 10.17 -31.13
CA LEU A 75 31.57 10.21 -30.97
C LEU A 75 32.28 9.40 -32.08
N PRO A 76 31.92 9.56 -33.38
CA PRO A 76 32.40 8.69 -34.47
C PRO A 76 33.91 8.80 -34.73
N ASN A 77 34.57 9.85 -34.23
CA ASN A 77 36.01 10.08 -34.41
C ASN A 77 36.85 9.43 -33.29
N PHE A 78 36.22 8.73 -32.35
CA PHE A 78 36.88 8.08 -31.21
C PHE A 78 36.76 6.58 -31.30
N GLU A 79 37.89 5.88 -31.14
CA GLU A 79 37.89 4.42 -31.08
C GLU A 79 37.24 3.89 -29.80
N TRP A 80 37.58 4.47 -28.65
CA TRP A 80 37.03 4.10 -27.35
C TRP A 80 36.36 5.27 -26.63
N SER A 81 35.29 4.97 -25.88
CA SER A 81 34.78 5.90 -24.85
C SER A 81 34.57 5.24 -23.51
N LEU A 82 34.68 6.07 -22.46
CA LEU A 82 34.23 5.77 -21.11
C LEU A 82 33.06 6.68 -20.76
N TYR A 83 31.86 6.10 -20.69
CA TYR A 83 30.69 6.77 -20.13
C TYR A 83 30.73 6.72 -18.60
N ILE A 84 30.32 7.82 -17.96
CA ILE A 84 30.09 7.88 -16.51
C ILE A 84 28.79 8.64 -16.18
N ASP A 85 28.00 8.12 -15.24
CA ASP A 85 26.85 8.84 -14.67
C ASP A 85 27.32 10.13 -13.95
N ASN A 86 26.60 11.23 -14.12
CA ASN A 86 27.00 12.56 -13.62
C ASN A 86 27.23 12.62 -12.09
N ASN A 87 26.54 11.81 -11.29
CA ASN A 87 26.67 11.80 -9.83
C ASN A 87 27.79 10.88 -9.30
N VAL A 88 28.70 10.44 -10.16
CA VAL A 88 29.81 9.56 -9.85
C VAL A 88 31.11 10.32 -9.99
N ARG A 89 32.07 10.05 -9.10
CA ARG A 89 33.43 10.56 -9.16
C ARG A 89 34.42 9.43 -9.36
N PHE A 90 35.44 9.64 -10.18
CA PHE A 90 36.54 8.71 -10.33
C PHE A 90 37.52 8.82 -9.15
N LYS A 91 38.04 7.68 -8.70
CA LYS A 91 39.11 7.58 -7.69
C LYS A 91 40.50 7.44 -8.30
N VAL A 92 40.57 7.03 -9.56
CA VAL A 92 41.78 6.87 -10.38
C VAL A 92 41.62 7.63 -11.68
N ASP A 93 42.71 7.91 -12.39
CA ASP A 93 42.60 8.57 -13.69
C ASP A 93 41.85 7.66 -14.70
N PRO A 94 40.80 8.15 -15.38
CA PRO A 94 40.16 7.45 -16.49
C PRO A 94 41.09 6.85 -17.54
N LEU A 95 42.25 7.47 -17.78
CA LEU A 95 43.24 6.95 -18.73
C LEU A 95 43.82 5.61 -18.26
N GLU A 96 44.03 5.43 -16.95
CA GLU A 96 44.49 4.16 -16.37
C GLU A 96 43.43 3.07 -16.53
N ILE A 97 42.16 3.42 -16.34
CA ILE A 97 41.02 2.50 -16.58
C ILE A 97 41.03 2.06 -18.04
N TYR A 98 41.10 3.01 -18.98
CA TYR A 98 41.17 2.70 -20.40
C TYR A 98 42.35 1.78 -20.73
N GLN A 99 43.56 2.14 -20.30
CA GLN A 99 44.78 1.36 -20.60
C GLN A 99 44.71 -0.07 -20.06
N LYS A 100 44.14 -0.26 -18.86
CA LYS A 100 43.98 -1.58 -18.25
C LYS A 100 42.94 -2.43 -18.97
N TYR A 101 41.75 -1.90 -19.21
CA TYR A 101 40.61 -2.72 -19.66
C TYR A 101 40.42 -2.78 -21.18
N SER A 102 40.96 -1.83 -21.95
CA SER A 102 40.94 -1.88 -23.43
C SER A 102 41.75 -3.04 -24.00
N GLN A 103 42.72 -3.55 -23.25
CA GLN A 103 43.51 -4.73 -23.60
C GLN A 103 42.77 -6.05 -23.33
N SER A 104 41.58 -6.01 -22.73
CA SER A 104 40.78 -7.20 -22.46
C SER A 104 40.14 -7.77 -23.74
N ASN A 105 39.75 -9.05 -23.72
CA ASN A 105 39.15 -9.73 -24.87
C ASN A 105 37.74 -9.24 -25.26
N SER A 106 37.14 -8.28 -24.53
CA SER A 106 35.79 -7.79 -24.83
C SER A 106 35.82 -6.31 -25.22
N PRO A 107 35.13 -5.92 -26.30
CA PRO A 107 34.99 -4.53 -26.72
C PRO A 107 33.96 -3.75 -25.88
N PHE A 108 33.38 -4.35 -24.85
CA PHE A 108 32.41 -3.73 -23.95
C PHE A 108 32.68 -4.18 -22.51
N ILE A 109 32.98 -3.23 -21.63
CA ILE A 109 33.25 -3.45 -20.21
C ILE A 109 32.31 -2.60 -19.35
N CYS A 110 31.72 -3.21 -18.33
CA CYS A 110 30.85 -2.53 -17.36
C CYS A 110 30.91 -3.20 -15.98
N PHE A 111 30.17 -2.67 -15.01
CA PHE A 111 30.00 -3.36 -13.74
C PHE A 111 28.86 -4.38 -13.82
N LYS A 112 29.01 -5.47 -13.08
CA LYS A 112 27.89 -6.39 -12.80
C LYS A 112 26.96 -5.73 -11.80
N HIS A 113 25.64 -5.88 -12.00
CA HIS A 113 24.66 -5.41 -11.05
C HIS A 113 24.80 -6.20 -9.73
N PRO A 114 24.99 -5.54 -8.57
CA PRO A 114 25.43 -6.22 -7.35
C PRO A 114 24.29 -6.88 -6.57
N TRP A 115 23.04 -6.44 -6.78
CA TRP A 115 21.91 -6.89 -5.93
C TRP A 115 21.03 -7.96 -6.55
N ARG A 116 21.01 -8.06 -7.88
CA ARG A 116 20.10 -8.91 -8.66
C ARG A 116 20.78 -9.37 -9.93
N ASN A 117 20.38 -10.53 -10.42
CA ASN A 117 20.87 -11.12 -11.68
C ASN A 117 19.72 -11.50 -12.64
N CYS A 118 18.48 -11.09 -12.34
CA CYS A 118 17.30 -11.48 -13.11
C CYS A 118 16.52 -10.25 -13.59
N THR A 119 16.25 -10.18 -14.89
CA THR A 119 15.52 -9.04 -15.51
C THR A 119 14.08 -8.94 -14.98
N TYR A 120 13.42 -10.07 -14.76
CA TYR A 120 12.05 -10.11 -14.23
C TYR A 120 11.99 -9.58 -12.79
N GLU A 121 12.94 -9.97 -11.93
CA GLU A 121 13.03 -9.44 -10.56
C GLU A 121 13.37 -7.94 -10.55
N GLU A 122 14.26 -7.48 -11.44
CA GLU A 122 14.54 -6.05 -11.58
C GLU A 122 13.31 -5.26 -12.00
N GLY A 123 12.51 -5.82 -12.90
CA GLY A 123 11.25 -5.22 -13.34
C GLY A 123 10.29 -4.99 -12.17
N GLU A 124 10.15 -5.97 -11.27
CA GLU A 124 9.35 -5.78 -10.04
C GLU A 124 9.87 -4.64 -9.17
N ILE A 125 11.19 -4.51 -9.03
CA ILE A 125 11.80 -3.43 -8.24
C ILE A 125 11.57 -2.07 -8.90
N ILE A 126 11.65 -1.98 -10.23
CA ILE A 126 11.37 -0.75 -10.97
C ILE A 126 9.92 -0.32 -10.79
N ILE A 127 8.97 -1.27 -10.85
CA ILE A 127 7.54 -1.02 -10.63
C ILE A 127 7.30 -0.59 -9.18
N MET A 128 7.82 -1.35 -8.21
CA MET A 128 7.65 -1.06 -6.78
C MET A 128 8.25 0.28 -6.37
N ALA A 129 9.38 0.67 -6.98
CA ALA A 129 10.03 1.95 -6.73
C ALA A 129 9.50 3.08 -7.63
N GLU A 130 8.49 2.82 -8.47
CA GLU A 130 7.90 3.77 -9.43
C GLU A 130 8.94 4.46 -10.35
N TYR A 131 10.02 3.76 -10.69
CA TYR A 131 11.06 4.30 -11.57
C TYR A 131 10.62 4.36 -13.04
N ASP A 132 9.55 3.65 -13.39
CA ASP A 132 8.88 3.75 -14.68
C ASP A 132 7.41 3.34 -14.58
N ASP A 133 6.68 3.54 -15.67
CA ASP A 133 5.28 3.12 -15.80
C ASP A 133 5.13 1.59 -15.77
N GLU A 134 4.20 1.09 -14.94
CA GLU A 134 4.00 -0.34 -14.75
C GLU A 134 3.60 -1.03 -16.05
N ILE A 135 2.69 -0.44 -16.84
CA ILE A 135 2.20 -1.03 -18.09
C ILE A 135 3.37 -1.25 -19.04
N ARG A 136 4.25 -0.25 -19.18
CA ARG A 136 5.44 -0.36 -20.05
C ARG A 136 6.42 -1.42 -19.60
N VAL A 137 6.66 -1.53 -18.29
CA VAL A 137 7.58 -2.56 -17.76
C VAL A 137 6.96 -3.95 -17.94
N ARG A 138 5.70 -4.13 -17.58
CA ARG A 138 4.95 -5.38 -17.74
C ARG A 138 4.93 -5.86 -19.19
N GLU A 139 4.59 -4.95 -20.12
CA GLU A 139 4.60 -5.22 -21.57
C GLU A 139 5.97 -5.75 -22.05
N GLN A 140 7.06 -5.18 -21.54
CA GLN A 140 8.42 -5.61 -21.85
C GLN A 140 8.73 -7.01 -21.32
N LEU A 141 8.42 -7.26 -20.04
CA LEU A 141 8.68 -8.53 -19.39
C LEU A 141 7.86 -9.66 -20.02
N ASP A 142 6.58 -9.40 -20.30
CA ASP A 142 5.70 -10.34 -20.98
C ASP A 142 6.24 -10.69 -22.37
N PHE A 143 6.67 -9.68 -23.14
CA PHE A 143 7.32 -9.91 -24.43
C PHE A 143 8.57 -10.78 -24.29
N TYR A 144 9.48 -10.48 -23.35
CA TYR A 144 10.71 -11.26 -23.14
C TYR A 144 10.40 -12.71 -22.75
N GLN A 145 9.41 -12.92 -21.90
CA GLN A 145 8.95 -14.25 -21.52
C GLN A 145 8.41 -15.02 -22.73
N THR A 146 7.62 -14.38 -23.60
CA THR A 146 7.11 -15.02 -24.83
C THR A 146 8.21 -15.40 -25.82
N GLN A 147 9.33 -14.67 -25.81
CA GLN A 147 10.50 -14.99 -26.63
C GLN A 147 11.37 -16.11 -26.01
N GLY A 148 11.02 -16.61 -24.83
CA GLY A 148 11.78 -17.66 -24.12
C GLY A 148 13.04 -17.14 -23.43
N PHE A 149 13.12 -15.85 -23.12
CA PHE A 149 14.28 -15.29 -22.43
C PHE A 149 14.39 -15.87 -21.00
N PRO A 150 15.50 -16.57 -20.67
CA PRO A 150 15.59 -17.26 -19.39
C PRO A 150 15.67 -16.31 -18.19
N HIS A 151 15.30 -16.82 -17.01
CA HIS A 151 15.60 -16.15 -15.75
C HIS A 151 17.11 -16.16 -15.46
N ASN A 152 17.56 -15.27 -14.57
CA ASN A 152 18.92 -15.25 -14.01
C ASN A 152 20.07 -15.08 -15.03
N GLN A 153 19.82 -14.41 -16.17
CA GLN A 153 20.83 -14.16 -17.22
C GLN A 153 21.86 -13.06 -16.88
N GLY A 154 21.87 -12.56 -15.65
CA GLY A 154 22.70 -11.45 -15.23
C GLY A 154 22.07 -10.09 -15.53
N LEU A 155 22.61 -9.08 -14.87
CA LEU A 155 22.26 -7.67 -15.05
C LEU A 155 23.55 -6.87 -15.04
N ILE A 156 23.59 -5.80 -15.83
CA ILE A 156 24.69 -4.83 -15.82
C ILE A 156 24.29 -3.60 -15.00
N ALA A 157 25.29 -2.92 -14.45
CA ALA A 157 25.13 -1.58 -13.91
C ALA A 157 25.69 -0.57 -14.91
N GLY A 158 24.78 0.22 -15.50
CA GLY A 158 25.09 1.24 -16.50
C GLY A 158 25.74 2.52 -15.96
N THR A 159 26.27 2.49 -14.74
CA THR A 159 26.92 3.62 -14.06
C THR A 159 28.21 4.04 -14.76
N MET A 160 28.95 3.06 -15.30
CA MET A 160 30.20 3.26 -16.01
C MET A 160 30.32 2.22 -17.14
N LEU A 161 30.55 2.68 -18.37
CA LEU A 161 30.61 1.82 -19.57
C LEU A 161 31.84 2.16 -20.41
N LEU A 162 32.80 1.24 -20.53
CA LEU A 162 33.97 1.37 -21.41
C LEU A 162 33.74 0.56 -22.69
N ARG A 163 33.80 1.20 -23.87
CA ARG A 163 33.35 0.56 -25.12
C ARG A 163 34.20 0.97 -26.32
N ASN A 164 34.46 0.02 -27.22
CA ASN A 164 35.06 0.27 -28.53
C ASN A 164 33.94 0.52 -29.56
N HIS A 165 33.94 1.71 -30.17
CA HIS A 165 32.89 2.14 -31.11
C HIS A 165 33.09 1.67 -32.54
N HIS A 166 34.26 1.13 -32.86
CA HIS A 166 34.53 0.57 -34.19
C HIS A 166 34.20 -0.92 -34.26
N ASN A 167 33.88 -1.56 -33.14
CA ASN A 167 33.49 -2.96 -33.11
C ASN A 167 32.04 -3.13 -33.58
N SER A 168 31.83 -3.79 -34.73
CA SER A 168 30.50 -3.97 -35.34
C SER A 168 29.49 -4.68 -34.44
N LYS A 169 29.92 -5.65 -33.61
CA LYS A 169 29.02 -6.33 -32.66
C LYS A 169 28.54 -5.40 -31.55
N VAL A 170 29.40 -4.49 -31.09
CA VAL A 170 29.03 -3.47 -30.10
C VAL A 170 28.04 -2.47 -30.71
N ILE A 171 28.26 -2.05 -31.96
CA ILE A 171 27.34 -1.15 -32.67
C ILE A 171 25.97 -1.81 -32.80
N GLU A 172 25.89 -3.04 -33.30
CA GLU A 172 24.63 -3.76 -33.46
C GLU A 172 23.88 -3.94 -32.13
N LEU A 173 24.60 -4.32 -31.07
CA LEU A 173 24.05 -4.44 -29.72
C LEU A 173 23.47 -3.10 -29.24
N GLN A 174 24.20 -2.00 -29.43
CA GLN A 174 23.82 -0.66 -28.96
C GLN A 174 22.59 -0.11 -29.66
N GLU A 175 22.50 -0.33 -30.98
CA GLU A 175 21.34 0.06 -31.79
C GLU A 175 20.09 -0.67 -31.32
N GLU A 176 20.17 -1.99 -31.17
CA GLU A 176 19.03 -2.80 -30.69
C GLU A 176 18.68 -2.46 -29.23
N TRP A 177 19.69 -2.27 -28.38
CA TRP A 177 19.48 -1.88 -26.99
C TRP A 177 18.71 -0.55 -26.89
N PHE A 178 19.07 0.45 -27.70
CA PHE A 178 18.35 1.71 -27.74
C PHE A 178 16.93 1.56 -28.32
N ASN A 179 16.72 0.71 -29.34
CA ASN A 179 15.38 0.42 -29.87
C ASN A 179 14.44 -0.13 -28.79
N HIS A 180 14.93 -1.01 -27.92
CA HIS A 180 14.14 -1.50 -26.79
C HIS A 180 13.81 -0.40 -25.77
N VAL A 181 14.72 0.53 -25.50
CA VAL A 181 14.46 1.70 -24.62
C VAL A 181 13.42 2.64 -25.22
N LEU A 182 13.38 2.76 -26.55
CA LEU A 182 12.34 3.52 -27.25
C LEU A 182 10.99 2.81 -27.17
N ARG A 183 10.95 1.48 -27.34
CA ARG A 183 9.71 0.70 -27.40
C ARG A 183 9.06 0.45 -26.04
N TYR A 184 9.89 0.24 -25.02
CA TYR A 184 9.48 -0.29 -23.71
C TYR A 184 9.89 0.67 -22.57
N SER A 185 10.35 0.12 -21.44
CA SER A 185 10.82 0.90 -20.30
C SER A 185 12.03 1.76 -20.66
N LYS A 186 12.05 2.99 -20.12
CA LYS A 186 13.22 3.88 -20.19
C LYS A 186 14.41 3.38 -19.36
N ARG A 187 14.22 2.32 -18.56
CA ARG A 187 15.25 1.69 -17.73
C ARG A 187 16.09 0.74 -18.59
N ASP A 188 17.14 1.28 -19.16
CA ASP A 188 18.10 0.61 -20.03
C ASP A 188 18.63 -0.72 -19.48
N GLN A 189 18.78 -0.84 -18.16
CA GLN A 189 19.19 -2.09 -17.50
C GLN A 189 18.24 -3.29 -17.72
N LEU A 190 16.94 -3.07 -17.98
CA LEU A 190 15.99 -4.15 -18.26
C LEU A 190 16.21 -4.73 -19.66
N SER A 191 16.52 -3.87 -20.63
CA SER A 191 16.66 -4.28 -22.02
C SER A 191 18.00 -4.91 -22.35
N TYR A 192 19.09 -4.53 -21.65
CA TYR A 192 20.42 -4.99 -22.00
C TYR A 192 20.57 -6.53 -21.97
N PRO A 193 20.19 -7.25 -20.90
CA PRO A 193 20.40 -8.70 -20.83
C PRO A 193 19.66 -9.45 -21.93
N PHE A 194 18.44 -9.02 -22.24
CA PHE A 194 17.65 -9.60 -23.33
C PHE A 194 18.32 -9.42 -24.69
N VAL A 195 18.73 -8.19 -25.01
CA VAL A 195 19.36 -7.87 -26.30
C VAL A 195 20.72 -8.57 -26.42
N ALA A 196 21.51 -8.61 -25.34
CA ALA A 196 22.77 -9.34 -25.31
C ALA A 196 22.58 -10.84 -25.54
N TRP A 197 21.57 -11.45 -24.92
CA TRP A 197 21.19 -12.85 -25.14
C TRP A 197 20.75 -13.10 -26.58
N GLN A 198 19.86 -12.28 -27.12
CA GLN A 198 19.35 -12.41 -28.49
C GLN A 198 20.47 -12.29 -29.54
N LYS A 199 21.47 -11.43 -29.30
CA LYS A 199 22.62 -11.22 -30.18
C LYS A 199 23.81 -12.12 -29.87
N ASN A 200 23.70 -13.03 -28.90
CA ASN A 200 24.79 -13.88 -28.41
C ASN A 200 26.06 -13.07 -28.08
N PHE A 201 25.89 -11.96 -27.37
CA PHE A 201 26.93 -11.02 -27.00
C PHE A 201 27.28 -11.15 -25.51
N ASN A 202 28.59 -11.22 -25.20
CA ASN A 202 29.10 -11.25 -23.84
C ASN A 202 29.98 -10.02 -23.58
N CYS A 203 29.58 -9.18 -22.62
CA CYS A 203 30.47 -8.14 -22.10
C CYS A 203 31.47 -8.72 -21.09
N SER A 204 32.60 -8.04 -20.95
CA SER A 204 33.47 -8.21 -19.79
C SER A 204 33.00 -7.34 -18.62
N TYR A 205 33.42 -7.70 -17.42
CA TYR A 205 33.18 -6.90 -16.23
C TYR A 205 34.48 -6.27 -15.73
N PHE A 206 34.37 -5.11 -15.08
CA PHE A 206 35.44 -4.65 -14.21
C PHE A 206 35.71 -5.71 -13.13
N ASP A 207 36.98 -5.97 -12.82
CA ASP A 207 37.45 -6.94 -11.81
C ASP A 207 37.24 -6.44 -10.36
N ARG A 208 36.18 -5.65 -10.15
CA ARG A 208 35.82 -4.95 -8.91
C ARG A 208 34.31 -4.98 -8.71
N SER A 209 33.87 -4.96 -7.44
CA SER A 209 32.45 -4.78 -7.12
C SER A 209 32.01 -3.35 -7.41
N LEU A 210 30.77 -3.16 -7.85
CA LEU A 210 30.23 -1.82 -8.06
C LEU A 210 30.17 -1.02 -6.74
N THR A 211 29.85 -1.65 -5.61
CA THR A 211 29.66 -0.96 -4.33
C THR A 211 30.97 -0.75 -3.57
N GLU A 212 31.96 -1.61 -3.79
CA GLU A 212 33.25 -1.60 -3.11
C GLU A 212 34.37 -1.69 -4.14
N ASN A 213 34.89 -0.54 -4.56
CA ASN A 213 35.99 -0.46 -5.51
C ASN A 213 36.86 0.79 -5.34
N ASP A 214 38.02 0.69 -5.99
CA ASP A 214 39.08 1.69 -6.14
C ASP A 214 38.93 2.52 -7.42
N LEU A 215 37.89 2.31 -8.24
CA LEU A 215 37.72 3.01 -9.52
C LEU A 215 36.86 4.27 -9.39
N MET A 216 35.79 4.22 -8.59
CA MET A 216 34.79 5.27 -8.50
C MET A 216 34.03 5.30 -7.16
N GLU A 217 33.33 6.41 -6.90
CA GLU A 217 32.40 6.60 -5.77
C GLU A 217 31.18 7.42 -6.17
N TRP A 218 30.02 7.16 -5.55
CA TRP A 218 28.83 8.00 -5.73
C TRP A 218 28.85 9.19 -4.78
N GLN A 219 28.70 10.38 -5.34
CA GLN A 219 28.67 11.62 -4.57
C GLN A 219 27.38 11.76 -3.76
N THR A 220 26.27 11.19 -4.24
CA THR A 220 24.96 11.22 -3.55
C THR A 220 24.95 10.41 -2.25
N LEU A 221 25.74 9.33 -2.15
CA LEU A 221 25.86 8.54 -0.90
C LEU A 221 26.58 9.31 0.21
N LEU A 222 27.34 10.35 -0.15
CA LEU A 222 28.04 11.21 0.79
C LEU A 222 27.17 12.41 1.22
N GLY A 223 25.90 12.48 0.80
CA GLY A 223 24.99 13.59 1.09
C GLY A 223 25.38 14.92 0.43
N LYS A 224 26.27 14.90 -0.56
CA LYS A 224 26.93 16.10 -1.10
C LYS A 224 26.15 16.84 -2.19
N VAL A 225 25.15 16.21 -2.82
CA VAL A 225 24.47 16.80 -3.99
C VAL A 225 22.95 16.55 -3.93
N PRO A 226 22.12 17.60 -3.85
CA PRO A 226 20.67 17.49 -3.95
C PRO A 226 20.24 16.92 -5.32
N ARG A 227 19.26 16.01 -5.31
CA ARG A 227 18.76 15.38 -6.54
C ARG A 227 17.25 15.18 -6.45
N VAL A 228 16.56 15.33 -7.57
CA VAL A 228 15.14 15.00 -7.69
C VAL A 228 14.95 13.49 -7.48
N PRO A 229 13.98 13.06 -6.65
CA PRO A 229 13.62 11.65 -6.48
C PRO A 229 13.37 10.97 -7.82
N ARG A 230 13.73 9.69 -7.91
CA ARG A 230 13.62 8.94 -9.18
C ARG A 230 12.18 8.65 -9.59
N ASP A 231 11.27 8.61 -8.63
CA ASP A 231 9.81 8.46 -8.73
C ASP A 231 9.07 9.80 -8.86
N PHE A 232 9.79 10.92 -8.97
CA PHE A 232 9.18 12.24 -9.10
C PHE A 232 8.40 12.37 -10.41
N LYS A 233 7.13 12.77 -10.29
CA LYS A 233 6.20 13.01 -11.40
C LYS A 233 5.80 14.48 -11.41
N ASP A 234 6.18 15.19 -12.46
CA ASP A 234 6.02 16.64 -12.59
C ASP A 234 4.55 17.07 -12.39
N ASP A 235 3.60 16.35 -12.99
CA ASP A 235 2.16 16.58 -12.91
C ASP A 235 1.62 16.38 -11.49
N ILE A 236 2.02 15.30 -10.80
CA ILE A 236 1.64 15.06 -9.40
C ILE A 236 2.20 16.17 -8.50
N TYR A 237 3.46 16.54 -8.67
CA TYR A 237 4.08 17.58 -7.86
C TYR A 237 3.39 18.93 -8.05
N VAL A 238 3.06 19.30 -9.30
CA VAL A 238 2.31 20.54 -9.60
C VAL A 238 0.91 20.50 -9.00
N TRP A 239 0.20 19.37 -9.12
CA TRP A 239 -1.15 19.24 -8.56
C TRP A 239 -1.15 19.37 -7.03
N ARG A 240 -0.14 18.81 -6.35
CA ARG A 240 -0.01 18.91 -4.89
C ARG A 240 0.53 20.25 -4.40
N ASN A 241 1.28 20.98 -5.24
CA ASN A 241 1.95 22.23 -4.89
C ASN A 241 1.64 23.31 -5.95
N PRO A 242 0.42 23.88 -5.93
CA PRO A 242 -0.03 24.83 -6.95
C PRO A 242 0.83 26.10 -7.06
N GLU A 243 1.65 26.41 -6.05
CA GLU A 243 2.61 27.52 -6.07
C GLU A 243 3.69 27.37 -7.15
N VAL A 244 3.98 26.14 -7.59
CA VAL A 244 4.95 25.88 -8.68
C VAL A 244 4.62 26.72 -9.91
N ALA A 245 3.34 26.77 -10.28
CA ALA A 245 2.86 27.52 -11.45
C ALA A 245 3.09 29.03 -11.34
N ARG A 246 3.20 29.58 -10.12
CA ARG A 246 3.45 31.01 -9.87
C ARG A 246 4.94 31.34 -9.76
N SER A 247 5.79 30.34 -9.59
CA SER A 247 7.23 30.52 -9.38
C SER A 247 8.02 30.84 -10.65
N GLY A 248 7.47 30.49 -11.83
CA GLY A 248 8.19 30.55 -13.10
C GLY A 248 9.29 29.49 -13.25
N MET A 249 9.44 28.58 -12.29
CA MET A 249 10.37 27.45 -12.34
C MET A 249 9.69 26.21 -12.91
N THR A 250 10.49 25.29 -13.48
CA THR A 250 10.00 23.94 -13.75
C THR A 250 9.70 23.20 -12.44
N PRO A 251 8.84 22.15 -12.45
CA PRO A 251 8.53 21.37 -11.24
C PRO A 251 9.77 20.81 -10.54
N GLN A 252 10.75 20.34 -11.31
CA GLN A 252 12.01 19.78 -10.80
C GLN A 252 12.90 20.86 -10.16
N GLU A 253 13.03 22.02 -10.80
CA GLU A 253 13.78 23.16 -10.22
C GLU A 253 13.13 23.66 -8.93
N HIS A 254 11.80 23.78 -8.92
CA HIS A 254 11.05 24.17 -7.72
C HIS A 254 11.26 23.16 -6.59
N TYR A 255 11.22 21.86 -6.89
CA TYR A 255 11.48 20.83 -5.90
C TYR A 255 12.88 20.96 -5.29
N LEU A 256 13.92 21.12 -6.12
CA LEU A 256 15.31 21.24 -5.65
C LEU A 256 15.54 22.51 -4.82
N LYS A 257 14.96 23.65 -5.21
CA LYS A 257 15.19 24.95 -4.57
C LYS A 257 14.29 25.24 -3.37
N VAL A 258 13.07 24.70 -3.36
CA VAL A 258 12.02 25.03 -2.39
C VAL A 258 11.44 23.77 -1.75
N GLY A 259 11.11 22.76 -2.56
CA GLY A 259 10.44 21.54 -2.12
C GLY A 259 11.23 20.75 -1.08
N LEU A 260 12.55 20.62 -1.25
CA LEU A 260 13.43 19.93 -0.31
C LEU A 260 13.46 20.60 1.06
N GLU A 261 13.64 21.93 1.09
CA GLU A 261 13.70 22.72 2.33
C GLU A 261 12.37 22.66 3.08
N LYS A 262 11.26 22.83 2.36
CA LYS A 262 9.90 22.83 2.93
C LYS A 262 9.28 21.45 3.12
N LYS A 263 9.97 20.37 2.69
CA LYS A 263 9.47 18.99 2.70
C LYS A 263 8.11 18.84 2.00
N LEU A 264 7.96 19.51 0.85
CA LEU A 264 6.71 19.47 0.08
C LEU A 264 6.42 18.06 -0.46
N PRO A 265 5.15 17.61 -0.44
CA PRO A 265 4.77 16.28 -0.92
C PRO A 265 4.91 16.19 -2.44
N TYR A 266 5.51 15.11 -2.95
CA TYR A 266 5.78 14.92 -4.38
C TYR A 266 5.23 13.64 -5.01
N ARG A 267 4.61 12.76 -4.21
CA ARG A 267 4.03 11.49 -4.68
C ARG A 267 2.64 11.24 -4.13
N THR A 268 1.90 10.34 -4.75
CA THR A 268 0.62 9.80 -4.25
C THR A 268 0.84 8.49 -3.50
N HIS A 269 -0.17 8.03 -2.76
CA HIS A 269 -0.13 6.70 -2.13
C HIS A 269 -0.41 5.64 -3.19
N HIS A 270 0.47 4.65 -3.32
CA HIS A 270 0.28 3.50 -4.21
C HIS A 270 -0.05 2.26 -3.40
N TRP A 271 -1.16 1.61 -3.77
CA TRP A 271 -1.68 0.40 -3.15
C TRP A 271 -0.88 -0.83 -3.61
N GLU A 272 -0.31 -1.56 -2.65
CA GLU A 272 0.55 -2.72 -2.89
C GLU A 272 -0.21 -3.92 -3.49
N LEU A 273 -1.45 -4.16 -3.06
CA LEU A 273 -2.30 -5.24 -3.60
C LEU A 273 -2.56 -5.06 -5.08
N ASN A 274 -2.72 -3.82 -5.58
CA ASN A 274 -2.92 -3.60 -7.01
C ASN A 274 -1.70 -4.04 -7.82
N ARG A 275 -0.49 -3.73 -7.33
CA ARG A 275 0.77 -4.20 -7.93
C ARG A 275 0.88 -5.72 -7.89
N LEU A 276 0.51 -6.35 -6.77
CA LEU A 276 0.57 -7.82 -6.63
C LEU A 276 -0.45 -8.52 -7.53
N ALA A 277 -1.67 -7.99 -7.64
CA ALA A 277 -2.69 -8.49 -8.54
C ALA A 277 -2.18 -8.46 -9.99
N ASN A 278 -1.56 -7.34 -10.41
CA ASN A 278 -0.96 -7.22 -11.73
C ASN A 278 0.24 -8.18 -11.90
N LYS A 279 1.12 -8.31 -10.91
CA LYS A 279 2.26 -9.24 -10.92
C LYS A 279 1.83 -10.68 -11.21
N TYR A 280 0.77 -11.13 -10.54
CA TYR A 280 0.23 -12.48 -10.70
C TYR A 280 -0.84 -12.59 -11.78
N LYS A 281 -1.17 -11.49 -12.46
CA LYS A 281 -2.20 -11.40 -13.49
C LYS A 281 -3.59 -11.84 -12.98
N SER A 282 -3.93 -11.50 -11.75
CA SER A 282 -5.30 -11.58 -11.25
C SER A 282 -6.13 -10.41 -11.79
N ASP A 283 -7.36 -10.70 -12.17
CA ASP A 283 -8.44 -9.76 -12.51
C ASP A 283 -8.80 -8.79 -11.38
N LYS A 284 -8.42 -9.08 -10.13
CA LYS A 284 -8.56 -8.13 -9.01
C LYS A 284 -7.75 -6.83 -9.22
N GLY A 285 -6.73 -6.88 -10.08
CA GLY A 285 -5.87 -5.75 -10.44
C GLY A 285 -6.55 -4.79 -11.42
N ASN A 286 -5.75 -4.04 -12.16
CA ASN A 286 -6.23 -3.05 -13.12
C ASN A 286 -5.57 -3.11 -14.51
N LEU A 287 -4.74 -4.14 -14.77
CA LEU A 287 -3.99 -4.24 -16.03
C LEU A 287 -4.33 -5.45 -16.91
N TYR A 288 -4.71 -6.58 -16.32
CA TYR A 288 -4.82 -7.84 -17.04
C TYR A 288 -6.26 -8.36 -17.09
N TYR A 289 -6.65 -8.88 -18.26
CA TYR A 289 -7.96 -9.51 -18.49
C TYR A 289 -9.14 -8.56 -18.21
N ASN A 290 -10.22 -9.09 -17.61
CA ASN A 290 -11.41 -8.33 -17.22
C ASN A 290 -11.15 -7.69 -15.86
N CYS A 291 -10.16 -6.82 -15.78
CA CYS A 291 -9.68 -6.30 -14.51
C CYS A 291 -10.72 -5.38 -13.83
N HIS A 292 -11.03 -5.66 -12.57
CA HIS A 292 -12.09 -4.98 -11.82
C HIS A 292 -11.60 -3.81 -10.94
N GLY A 293 -10.31 -3.77 -10.60
CA GLY A 293 -9.74 -2.79 -9.68
C GLY A 293 -10.10 -3.00 -8.21
N TYR A 294 -10.61 -4.18 -7.83
CA TYR A 294 -11.00 -4.52 -6.46
C TYR A 294 -9.81 -4.52 -5.49
N ALA A 295 -8.58 -4.74 -5.96
CA ALA A 295 -7.38 -4.75 -5.13
C ALA A 295 -7.21 -3.46 -4.28
N ALA A 296 -7.60 -2.30 -4.82
CA ALA A 296 -7.55 -1.04 -4.08
C ALA A 296 -8.59 -0.97 -2.95
N VAL A 297 -9.76 -1.58 -3.14
CA VAL A 297 -10.80 -1.68 -2.09
C VAL A 297 -10.35 -2.66 -1.02
N TYR A 298 -9.85 -3.83 -1.42
CA TYR A 298 -9.28 -4.81 -0.49
C TYR A 298 -8.24 -4.17 0.42
N GLU A 299 -7.31 -3.39 -0.14
CA GLU A 299 -6.22 -2.80 0.65
C GLU A 299 -6.70 -1.86 1.75
N GLN A 300 -7.76 -1.08 1.50
CA GLN A 300 -8.36 -0.19 2.51
C GLN A 300 -8.79 -0.94 3.77
N TYR A 301 -9.26 -2.18 3.61
CA TYR A 301 -9.76 -3.02 4.70
C TYR A 301 -8.73 -4.00 5.25
N LEU A 302 -7.82 -4.45 4.39
CA LEU A 302 -6.93 -5.57 4.66
C LEU A 302 -5.51 -5.15 5.07
N ALA A 303 -5.09 -3.91 4.80
CA ALA A 303 -3.79 -3.39 5.22
C ALA A 303 -3.49 -3.55 6.73
N PRO A 304 -4.44 -3.36 7.66
CA PRO A 304 -4.20 -3.61 9.08
C PRO A 304 -3.83 -5.05 9.42
N TYR A 305 -4.25 -6.02 8.60
CA TYR A 305 -4.03 -7.45 8.84
C TYR A 305 -2.77 -7.99 8.16
N LYS A 306 -2.03 -7.17 7.40
CA LYS A 306 -0.91 -7.59 6.55
C LYS A 306 0.12 -8.49 7.25
N LYS A 307 0.44 -8.17 8.50
CA LYS A 307 1.42 -8.90 9.34
C LYS A 307 0.77 -9.80 10.40
N ALA A 308 -0.55 -9.85 10.45
CA ALA A 308 -1.28 -10.63 11.44
C ALA A 308 -1.47 -12.07 10.95
N PRO A 309 -1.48 -13.06 11.86
CA PRO A 309 -1.77 -14.46 11.55
C PRO A 309 -3.28 -14.67 11.40
N ILE A 310 -3.86 -14.10 10.34
CA ILE A 310 -5.29 -14.23 10.06
C ILE A 310 -5.63 -15.54 9.35
N ASN A 311 -6.87 -15.99 9.50
CA ASN A 311 -7.44 -17.05 8.69
C ASN A 311 -8.23 -16.40 7.53
N LEU A 312 -7.78 -16.60 6.30
CA LEU A 312 -8.41 -16.08 5.09
C LEU A 312 -8.99 -17.24 4.27
N LEU A 313 -10.26 -17.11 3.86
CA LEU A 313 -10.93 -18.00 2.93
C LEU A 313 -11.21 -17.27 1.62
N GLU A 314 -10.85 -17.88 0.49
CA GLU A 314 -11.29 -17.48 -0.84
C GLU A 314 -12.09 -18.62 -1.48
N LEU A 315 -13.35 -18.33 -1.84
CA LEU A 315 -14.21 -19.20 -2.63
C LEU A 315 -14.06 -18.80 -4.09
N GLY A 316 -13.78 -19.76 -4.95
CA GLY A 316 -13.54 -19.51 -6.37
C GLY A 316 -12.09 -19.10 -6.65
N LEU A 317 -11.40 -19.94 -7.42
CA LEU A 317 -9.99 -19.82 -7.79
C LEU A 317 -9.83 -19.85 -9.32
N LEU A 318 -10.80 -20.46 -10.03
CA LEU A 318 -10.74 -20.65 -11.47
C LEU A 318 -11.11 -19.38 -12.23
N ARG A 319 -10.12 -18.82 -12.93
CA ARG A 319 -10.36 -17.76 -13.90
C ARG A 319 -11.03 -18.26 -15.18
N HIS A 320 -12.00 -17.49 -15.67
CA HIS A 320 -12.79 -17.81 -16.86
C HIS A 320 -11.96 -18.04 -18.14
N ASP A 321 -10.92 -17.24 -18.37
CA ASP A 321 -10.10 -17.36 -19.57
C ASP A 321 -9.19 -18.61 -19.55
N VAL A 322 -8.86 -19.11 -18.36
CA VAL A 322 -8.14 -20.38 -18.18
C VAL A 322 -9.08 -21.54 -18.42
N GLN A 323 -10.30 -21.48 -17.88
CA GLN A 323 -11.35 -22.47 -18.14
C GLN A 323 -11.66 -22.58 -19.64
N ALA A 324 -11.74 -21.47 -20.37
CA ALA A 324 -11.97 -21.49 -21.81
C ALA A 324 -10.86 -22.22 -22.59
N ARG A 325 -9.61 -22.18 -22.10
CA ARG A 325 -8.44 -22.82 -22.73
C ARG A 325 -8.26 -24.28 -22.31
N ASN A 326 -8.62 -24.63 -21.07
CA ASN A 326 -8.57 -25.98 -20.53
C ASN A 326 -9.83 -26.32 -19.72
N PRO A 327 -10.98 -26.61 -20.36
CA PRO A 327 -12.27 -26.68 -19.67
C PRO A 327 -12.40 -27.83 -18.66
N ASN A 328 -11.53 -28.84 -18.73
CA ASN A 328 -11.64 -30.05 -17.92
C ASN A 328 -10.61 -30.13 -16.79
N GLY A 329 -9.68 -29.17 -16.69
CA GLY A 329 -8.57 -29.24 -15.75
C GLY A 329 -7.67 -30.49 -15.94
N PRO A 330 -6.88 -30.88 -14.92
CA PRO A 330 -6.61 -30.11 -13.71
C PRO A 330 -5.90 -28.78 -14.02
N TYR A 331 -5.99 -27.82 -13.11
CA TYR A 331 -5.46 -26.48 -13.27
C TYR A 331 -4.16 -26.32 -12.47
N ASP A 332 -3.19 -25.62 -13.05
CA ASP A 332 -1.81 -25.50 -12.54
C ASP A 332 -1.47 -24.09 -12.02
N ASP A 333 -2.43 -23.16 -12.03
CA ASP A 333 -2.22 -21.78 -11.60
C ASP A 333 -3.36 -21.27 -10.70
N VAL A 334 -2.99 -20.47 -9.69
CA VAL A 334 -3.90 -19.84 -8.71
C VAL A 334 -3.46 -18.39 -8.44
N PRO A 335 -3.69 -17.46 -9.40
CA PRO A 335 -3.20 -16.07 -9.32
C PRO A 335 -3.58 -15.32 -8.04
N SER A 336 -4.84 -15.42 -7.60
CA SER A 336 -5.34 -14.74 -6.40
C SER A 336 -4.68 -15.27 -5.13
N LEU A 337 -4.54 -16.60 -4.98
CA LEU A 337 -3.85 -17.19 -3.83
C LEU A 337 -2.37 -16.82 -3.76
N LYS A 338 -1.68 -16.72 -4.92
CA LYS A 338 -0.30 -16.22 -4.99
C LYS A 338 -0.22 -14.75 -4.53
N MET A 339 -1.17 -13.93 -4.96
CA MET A 339 -1.31 -12.54 -4.53
C MET A 339 -1.54 -12.44 -3.01
N TRP A 340 -2.53 -13.17 -2.48
CA TRP A 340 -2.83 -13.18 -1.04
C TRP A 340 -1.65 -13.66 -0.21
N ARG A 341 -0.94 -14.69 -0.69
CA ARG A 341 0.23 -15.23 0.00
C ARG A 341 1.38 -14.23 0.08
N GLU A 342 1.68 -13.51 -1.01
CA GLU A 342 2.74 -12.49 -0.99
C GLU A 342 2.33 -11.28 -0.13
N TYR A 343 1.04 -10.91 -0.15
CA TYR A 343 0.54 -9.77 0.62
C TYR A 343 0.52 -10.03 2.13
N PHE A 344 -0.05 -11.16 2.55
CA PHE A 344 -0.12 -11.55 3.95
C PHE A 344 1.01 -12.50 4.28
N SER A 345 1.99 -12.10 5.08
CA SER A 345 3.16 -12.96 5.35
C SER A 345 2.92 -14.06 6.39
N GLN A 346 1.82 -13.99 7.16
CA GLN A 346 1.53 -14.91 8.26
C GLN A 346 0.12 -15.52 8.22
N ALA A 347 -0.68 -15.20 7.20
CA ALA A 347 -2.05 -15.71 7.12
C ALA A 347 -2.09 -17.22 6.82
N ASN A 348 -3.03 -17.93 7.43
CA ASN A 348 -3.45 -19.24 6.96
C ASN A 348 -4.50 -19.02 5.88
N ILE A 349 -4.20 -19.42 4.65
CA ILE A 349 -5.08 -19.18 3.50
C ILE A 349 -5.72 -20.49 3.07
N ILE A 350 -7.04 -20.50 2.92
CA ILE A 350 -7.78 -21.61 2.35
C ILE A 350 -8.42 -21.15 1.04
N GLY A 351 -8.09 -21.82 -0.05
CA GLY A 351 -8.79 -21.70 -1.32
C GLY A 351 -9.80 -22.83 -1.47
N PHE A 352 -11.01 -22.52 -1.95
CA PHE A 352 -12.07 -23.52 -2.12
C PHE A 352 -12.73 -23.37 -3.50
N ASP A 353 -12.68 -24.42 -4.31
CA ASP A 353 -13.21 -24.41 -5.68
C ASP A 353 -13.80 -25.76 -6.07
N ILE A 354 -14.76 -25.77 -6.99
CA ILE A 354 -15.31 -27.00 -7.57
C ILE A 354 -14.30 -27.70 -8.49
N ALA A 355 -13.43 -26.92 -9.12
CA ALA A 355 -12.39 -27.38 -10.03
C ALA A 355 -11.22 -28.05 -9.30
N ASP A 356 -10.51 -28.92 -10.03
CA ASP A 356 -9.33 -29.62 -9.52
C ASP A 356 -8.05 -28.80 -9.76
N PHE A 357 -7.42 -28.37 -8.67
CA PHE A 357 -6.14 -27.65 -8.64
C PHE A 357 -4.99 -28.51 -8.09
N SER A 358 -5.11 -29.84 -8.12
CA SER A 358 -4.08 -30.77 -7.62
C SER A 358 -2.74 -30.66 -8.33
N THR A 359 -2.71 -30.06 -9.53
CA THR A 359 -1.48 -29.77 -10.30
C THR A 359 -0.87 -28.39 -10.02
N ALA A 360 -1.55 -27.54 -9.24
CA ALA A 360 -1.01 -26.24 -8.88
C ALA A 360 0.22 -26.41 -7.96
N PRO A 361 1.30 -25.63 -8.17
CA PRO A 361 2.46 -25.66 -7.30
C PRO A 361 2.07 -25.35 -5.85
N PRO A 362 2.63 -26.07 -4.85
CA PRO A 362 2.32 -25.80 -3.46
C PRO A 362 2.78 -24.41 -3.05
N LEU A 363 1.95 -23.72 -2.25
CA LEU A 363 2.24 -22.42 -1.66
C LEU A 363 2.31 -22.57 -0.14
N ASP A 364 3.24 -21.87 0.49
CA ASP A 364 3.40 -21.93 1.95
C ASP A 364 2.13 -21.46 2.68
N GLN A 365 1.70 -22.18 3.72
CA GLN A 365 0.51 -21.84 4.52
C GLN A 365 -0.76 -21.55 3.69
N VAL A 366 -0.88 -22.20 2.51
CA VAL A 366 -2.05 -22.17 1.65
C VAL A 366 -2.55 -23.60 1.48
N LYS A 367 -3.83 -23.83 1.70
CA LYS A 367 -4.50 -25.11 1.46
C LYS A 367 -5.60 -24.93 0.43
N ILE A 368 -5.60 -25.76 -0.61
CA ILE A 368 -6.69 -25.78 -1.60
C ILE A 368 -7.59 -26.98 -1.33
N ILE A 369 -8.90 -26.75 -1.29
CA ILE A 369 -9.91 -27.76 -1.02
C ILE A 369 -10.88 -27.79 -2.20
N GLN A 370 -11.01 -28.95 -2.84
CA GLN A 370 -12.02 -29.14 -3.87
C GLN A 370 -13.41 -29.35 -3.23
N GLY A 371 -14.42 -28.60 -3.67
CA GLY A 371 -15.81 -28.74 -3.22
C GLY A 371 -16.77 -27.76 -3.89
N ASP A 372 -18.06 -28.03 -3.77
CA ASP A 372 -19.12 -27.22 -4.37
C ASP A 372 -19.69 -26.21 -3.35
N MET A 373 -19.53 -24.91 -3.61
CA MET A 373 -19.99 -23.85 -2.69
C MET A 373 -21.52 -23.90 -2.44
N SER A 374 -22.27 -24.49 -3.38
CA SER A 374 -23.72 -24.60 -3.28
C SER A 374 -24.17 -25.76 -2.37
N LYS A 375 -23.24 -26.61 -1.91
CA LYS A 375 -23.53 -27.77 -1.07
C LYS A 375 -23.06 -27.55 0.35
N ILE A 376 -24.01 -27.47 1.28
CA ILE A 376 -23.76 -27.38 2.72
C ILE A 376 -22.83 -28.51 3.23
N SER A 377 -22.90 -29.71 2.64
CA SER A 377 -22.00 -30.82 3.01
C SER A 377 -20.53 -30.53 2.71
N ASP A 378 -20.24 -29.83 1.61
CA ASP A 378 -18.87 -29.45 1.26
C ASP A 378 -18.40 -28.24 2.07
N LEU A 379 -19.27 -27.25 2.31
CA LEU A 379 -18.98 -26.15 3.23
C LEU A 379 -18.72 -26.67 4.66
N SER A 380 -19.43 -27.71 5.10
CA SER A 380 -19.20 -28.36 6.39
C SER A 380 -17.83 -29.04 6.48
N ARG A 381 -17.32 -29.58 5.37
CA ARG A 381 -15.95 -30.13 5.28
C ARG A 381 -14.92 -29.01 5.30
N LEU A 382 -15.18 -27.91 4.60
CA LEU A 382 -14.33 -26.72 4.59
C LEU A 382 -14.14 -26.13 6.00
N ILE A 383 -15.20 -25.90 6.76
CA ILE A 383 -15.09 -25.28 8.10
C ILE A 383 -14.31 -26.15 9.10
N LYS A 384 -14.27 -27.48 8.92
CA LYS A 384 -13.49 -28.38 9.78
C LYS A 384 -11.98 -28.15 9.65
N GLU A 385 -11.55 -27.58 8.53
CA GLU A 385 -10.16 -27.21 8.28
C GLU A 385 -9.76 -25.91 8.99
N CYS A 386 -10.75 -25.13 9.45
CA CYS A 386 -10.54 -23.91 10.21
C CYS A 386 -11.58 -23.77 11.33
N PRO A 387 -11.50 -24.59 12.39
CA PRO A 387 -12.50 -24.62 13.46
C PRO A 387 -12.59 -23.30 14.24
N GLU A 388 -11.51 -22.53 14.29
CA GLU A 388 -11.44 -21.20 14.92
C GLU A 388 -12.19 -20.11 14.13
N GLY A 389 -12.68 -20.43 12.93
CA GLY A 389 -13.34 -19.49 12.04
C GLY A 389 -12.37 -18.59 11.25
N PHE A 390 -12.95 -17.73 10.43
CA PHE A 390 -12.23 -16.88 9.47
C PHE A 390 -12.24 -15.43 9.88
N ASP A 391 -11.10 -14.75 9.74
CA ASP A 391 -11.01 -13.29 9.89
C ASP A 391 -11.48 -12.59 8.61
N VAL A 392 -11.24 -13.22 7.46
CA VAL A 392 -11.60 -12.72 6.13
C VAL A 392 -12.20 -13.86 5.30
N ILE A 393 -13.34 -13.62 4.67
CA ILE A 393 -13.95 -14.50 3.67
C ILE A 393 -14.15 -13.70 2.38
N ILE A 394 -13.77 -14.27 1.25
CA ILE A 394 -13.94 -13.70 -0.10
C ILE A 394 -14.77 -14.69 -0.91
N ASP A 395 -15.94 -14.26 -1.37
CA ASP A 395 -16.78 -14.99 -2.32
C ASP A 395 -16.56 -14.42 -3.73
N ASP A 396 -15.75 -15.13 -4.52
CA ASP A 396 -15.44 -14.84 -5.91
C ASP A 396 -15.62 -16.11 -6.78
N ALA A 397 -16.72 -16.81 -6.54
CA ALA A 397 -16.95 -18.12 -7.14
C ALA A 397 -17.91 -18.05 -8.34
N SER A 398 -19.08 -18.68 -8.25
CA SER A 398 -19.96 -18.81 -9.43
C SER A 398 -20.73 -17.53 -9.81
N HIS A 399 -20.79 -16.55 -8.91
CA HIS A 399 -21.63 -15.33 -8.99
C HIS A 399 -23.15 -15.57 -9.13
N ALA A 400 -23.61 -16.82 -9.13
CA ALA A 400 -25.03 -17.14 -9.12
C ALA A 400 -25.63 -16.74 -7.76
N SER A 401 -26.77 -16.05 -7.78
CA SER A 401 -27.33 -15.41 -6.59
C SER A 401 -27.63 -16.43 -5.49
N HIS A 402 -28.23 -17.56 -5.85
CA HIS A 402 -28.54 -18.62 -4.89
C HIS A 402 -27.29 -19.26 -4.27
N HIS A 403 -26.19 -19.40 -5.02
CA HIS A 403 -24.95 -19.93 -4.47
C HIS A 403 -24.35 -18.95 -3.44
N GLN A 404 -24.29 -17.65 -3.78
CA GLN A 404 -23.83 -16.61 -2.85
C GLN A 404 -24.71 -16.54 -1.59
N GLN A 405 -26.03 -16.69 -1.74
CA GLN A 405 -26.97 -16.72 -0.61
C GLN A 405 -26.71 -17.90 0.33
N ILE A 406 -26.57 -19.12 -0.23
CA ILE A 406 -26.24 -20.33 0.54
C ILE A 406 -24.90 -20.17 1.27
N ALA A 407 -23.87 -19.70 0.56
CA ALA A 407 -22.54 -19.52 1.13
C ALA A 407 -22.53 -18.44 2.23
N LEU A 408 -23.21 -17.31 2.03
CA LEU A 408 -23.31 -16.25 3.03
C LEU A 408 -24.08 -16.71 4.28
N ASP A 409 -25.24 -17.37 4.13
CA ASP A 409 -26.02 -17.92 5.26
C ASP A 409 -25.17 -18.87 6.11
N TYR A 410 -24.47 -19.81 5.47
CA TYR A 410 -23.69 -20.80 6.18
C TYR A 410 -22.40 -20.23 6.78
N LEU A 411 -21.62 -19.48 6.00
CA LEU A 411 -20.26 -19.08 6.38
C LEU A 411 -20.23 -17.84 7.27
N PHE A 412 -21.25 -16.98 7.26
CA PHE A 412 -21.26 -15.78 8.13
C PHE A 412 -21.25 -16.14 9.62
N GLN A 413 -21.76 -17.32 9.98
CA GLN A 413 -21.72 -17.89 11.32
C GLN A 413 -20.28 -18.19 11.76
N HIS A 414 -19.44 -18.60 10.80
CA HIS A 414 -18.03 -18.96 10.97
C HIS A 414 -17.06 -17.79 10.70
N LEU A 415 -17.58 -16.63 10.31
CA LEU A 415 -16.81 -15.39 10.30
C LEU A 415 -16.60 -14.95 11.76
N LYS A 416 -15.35 -14.69 12.15
CA LYS A 416 -15.00 -14.20 13.48
C LYS A 416 -15.64 -12.84 13.74
N GLU A 417 -15.79 -12.50 15.01
CA GLU A 417 -16.24 -11.17 15.42
C GLU A 417 -15.29 -10.08 14.91
N GLY A 418 -15.83 -9.01 14.34
CA GLY A 418 -15.02 -8.03 13.64
C GLY A 418 -14.38 -8.55 12.35
N GLY A 419 -14.73 -9.74 11.85
CA GLY A 419 -14.28 -10.27 10.57
C GLY A 419 -14.93 -9.56 9.37
N LEU A 420 -14.33 -9.73 8.19
CA LEU A 420 -14.77 -9.15 6.93
C LEU A 420 -15.25 -10.23 5.96
N TYR A 421 -16.38 -9.99 5.31
CA TYR A 421 -16.89 -10.81 4.20
C TYR A 421 -16.95 -9.95 2.94
N PHE A 422 -16.33 -10.42 1.86
CA PHE A 422 -16.37 -9.79 0.55
C PHE A 422 -17.19 -10.66 -0.41
N ILE A 423 -18.00 -10.03 -1.27
CA ILE A 423 -18.67 -10.72 -2.38
C ILE A 423 -18.39 -9.94 -3.66
N GLU A 424 -17.72 -10.59 -4.62
CA GLU A 424 -17.40 -10.03 -5.93
C GLU A 424 -18.57 -10.23 -6.93
N ASP A 425 -18.58 -9.39 -7.96
CA ASP A 425 -19.44 -9.47 -9.15
C ASP A 425 -20.95 -9.61 -8.92
N LEU A 426 -21.47 -8.86 -7.94
CA LEU A 426 -22.91 -8.76 -7.66
C LEU A 426 -23.76 -8.23 -8.82
N HIS A 427 -23.13 -7.57 -9.80
CA HIS A 427 -23.78 -6.97 -10.95
C HIS A 427 -24.04 -7.97 -12.10
N TYR A 428 -23.39 -9.14 -12.10
CA TYR A 428 -23.50 -10.16 -13.16
C TYR A 428 -23.84 -11.54 -12.59
N GLN A 429 -24.78 -12.24 -13.23
CA GLN A 429 -25.18 -13.60 -12.86
C GLN A 429 -25.10 -14.51 -14.10
N PRO A 430 -24.46 -15.69 -14.01
CA PRO A 430 -24.33 -16.61 -15.14
C PRO A 430 -25.69 -17.18 -15.58
N PRO A 431 -26.15 -16.97 -16.82
CA PRO A 431 -27.47 -17.41 -17.27
C PRO A 431 -27.70 -18.93 -17.23
N SER A 432 -26.63 -19.73 -17.32
CA SER A 432 -26.70 -21.19 -17.28
C SER A 432 -26.85 -21.78 -15.89
N LEU A 433 -26.50 -21.03 -14.85
CA LEU A 433 -26.58 -21.48 -13.45
C LEU A 433 -27.70 -20.77 -12.70
N GLU A 434 -27.99 -19.50 -13.03
CA GLU A 434 -28.92 -18.68 -12.26
C GLU A 434 -30.37 -19.21 -12.29
N VAL A 435 -30.96 -19.37 -11.10
CA VAL A 435 -32.36 -19.75 -10.96
C VAL A 435 -33.26 -18.62 -11.48
N LYS A 436 -34.11 -18.93 -12.45
CA LYS A 436 -34.98 -17.93 -13.09
C LYS A 436 -35.94 -17.29 -12.08
N GLY A 437 -35.91 -15.96 -12.01
CA GLY A 437 -36.82 -15.16 -11.18
C GLY A 437 -36.38 -15.01 -9.72
N ILE A 438 -35.21 -15.55 -9.35
CA ILE A 438 -34.66 -15.38 -8.01
C ILE A 438 -34.33 -13.91 -7.71
N ILE A 439 -34.51 -13.52 -6.45
CA ILE A 439 -34.04 -12.22 -5.96
C ILE A 439 -32.52 -12.25 -5.90
N LYS A 440 -31.88 -11.29 -6.56
CA LYS A 440 -30.42 -11.15 -6.56
C LYS A 440 -29.89 -10.88 -5.16
N THR A 441 -28.72 -11.45 -4.85
CA THR A 441 -28.00 -11.21 -3.57
C THR A 441 -27.81 -9.72 -3.32
N GLN A 442 -27.46 -8.95 -4.36
CA GLN A 442 -27.30 -7.49 -4.28
C GLN A 442 -28.56 -6.79 -3.73
N HIS A 443 -29.75 -7.18 -4.19
CA HIS A 443 -31.01 -6.56 -3.74
C HIS A 443 -31.32 -6.90 -2.29
N ILE A 444 -31.02 -8.12 -1.84
CA ILE A 444 -31.21 -8.55 -0.45
C ILE A 444 -30.29 -7.75 0.47
N LEU A 445 -29.01 -7.61 0.11
CA LEU A 445 -28.05 -6.83 0.89
C LEU A 445 -28.43 -5.33 0.96
N LYS A 446 -28.92 -4.75 -0.15
CA LYS A 446 -29.47 -3.38 -0.15
C LYS A 446 -30.70 -3.24 0.75
N ALA A 447 -31.57 -4.24 0.78
CA ALA A 447 -32.72 -4.28 1.68
C ALA A 447 -32.28 -4.30 3.15
N LEU A 448 -31.28 -5.12 3.49
CA LEU A 448 -30.70 -5.17 4.84
C LEU A 448 -30.13 -3.81 5.28
N VAL A 449 -29.47 -3.07 4.39
CA VAL A 449 -28.94 -1.71 4.67
C VAL A 449 -30.04 -0.75 5.11
N VAL A 450 -31.21 -0.80 4.47
CA VAL A 450 -32.35 0.08 4.82
C VAL A 450 -33.26 -0.52 5.90
N GLY A 451 -32.86 -1.64 6.50
CA GLY A 451 -33.61 -2.31 7.57
C GLY A 451 -34.84 -3.10 7.10
N ALA A 452 -34.96 -3.36 5.80
CA ALA A 452 -36.00 -4.22 5.23
C ALA A 452 -35.57 -5.70 5.28
N LEU A 453 -36.52 -6.58 5.60
CA LEU A 453 -36.32 -8.04 5.59
C LEU A 453 -37.09 -8.61 4.40
N ILE A 454 -36.36 -9.05 3.36
CA ILE A 454 -36.92 -9.66 2.17
C ILE A 454 -36.62 -11.15 2.21
N GLU A 455 -37.65 -11.95 2.46
CA GLU A 455 -37.55 -13.42 2.41
C GLU A 455 -37.23 -13.92 1.01
N THR A 456 -36.38 -14.94 0.94
CA THR A 456 -36.08 -15.67 -0.30
C THR A 456 -36.10 -17.17 -0.06
N ASP A 457 -36.01 -17.94 -1.14
CA ASP A 457 -35.92 -19.41 -1.07
C ASP A 457 -34.69 -19.91 -0.29
N PHE A 458 -33.67 -19.05 -0.09
CA PHE A 458 -32.40 -19.40 0.57
C PHE A 458 -32.11 -18.56 1.82
N PHE A 459 -32.80 -17.44 2.02
CA PHE A 459 -32.76 -16.66 3.26
C PHE A 459 -34.12 -16.67 3.94
N ASN A 460 -34.24 -17.47 4.99
CA ASN A 460 -35.42 -17.47 5.86
C ASN A 460 -35.39 -16.25 6.83
N GLN A 461 -36.51 -16.01 7.52
CA GLN A 461 -36.63 -14.89 8.47
C GLN A 461 -35.57 -14.91 9.57
N ASP A 462 -35.24 -16.10 10.10
CA ASP A 462 -34.28 -16.25 11.20
C ASP A 462 -32.87 -15.86 10.75
N THR A 463 -32.44 -16.28 9.55
CA THR A 463 -31.17 -15.86 8.97
C THR A 463 -31.13 -14.36 8.74
N LEU A 464 -32.16 -13.78 8.13
CA LEU A 464 -32.18 -12.33 7.87
C LEU A 464 -32.13 -11.51 9.16
N LYS A 465 -32.82 -11.97 10.20
CA LYS A 465 -32.75 -11.39 11.55
C LYS A 465 -31.34 -11.53 12.13
N TYR A 466 -30.75 -12.72 12.08
CA TYR A 466 -29.38 -12.96 12.54
C TYR A 466 -28.37 -12.05 11.84
N LEU A 467 -28.41 -11.96 10.51
CA LEU A 467 -27.55 -11.07 9.73
C LEU A 467 -27.73 -9.61 10.15
N ARG A 468 -28.97 -9.12 10.25
CA ARG A 468 -29.25 -7.75 10.70
C ARG A 468 -28.71 -7.46 12.10
N GLU A 469 -28.84 -8.41 13.02
CA GLU A 469 -28.37 -8.25 14.40
C GLU A 469 -26.85 -8.29 14.51
N ASN A 470 -26.16 -9.01 13.61
CA ASN A 470 -24.72 -9.29 13.72
C ASN A 470 -23.85 -8.55 12.68
N ILE A 471 -24.45 -7.86 11.70
CA ILE A 471 -23.71 -7.03 10.75
C ILE A 471 -23.53 -5.61 11.32
N ASP A 472 -22.29 -5.15 11.32
CA ASP A 472 -21.91 -3.78 11.68
C ASP A 472 -22.21 -2.83 10.51
N PHE A 473 -21.68 -3.15 9.32
CA PHE A 473 -21.99 -2.41 8.10
C PHE A 473 -21.95 -3.30 6.86
N ILE A 474 -22.63 -2.83 5.82
CA ILE A 474 -22.55 -3.31 4.43
C ILE A 474 -22.18 -2.11 3.57
N ARG A 475 -21.12 -2.21 2.76
CA ARG A 475 -20.66 -1.15 1.86
C ARG A 475 -20.47 -1.68 0.46
N PHE A 476 -21.03 -0.97 -0.51
CA PHE A 476 -20.92 -1.31 -1.92
C PHE A 476 -19.85 -0.47 -2.60
N TYR A 477 -19.20 -1.08 -3.58
CA TYR A 477 -18.13 -0.50 -4.37
C TYR A 477 -18.35 -0.84 -5.84
N ASP A 478 -18.02 0.11 -6.70
CA ASP A 478 -18.15 -0.06 -8.13
C ASP A 478 -16.96 -0.81 -8.71
N SER A 479 -17.20 -1.60 -9.76
CA SER A 479 -16.13 -2.20 -10.56
C SER A 479 -15.54 -1.15 -11.50
N GLN A 480 -14.22 -1.14 -11.59
CA GLN A 480 -13.48 -0.35 -12.56
C GLN A 480 -13.31 -1.07 -13.91
N ASP A 481 -13.94 -2.24 -14.09
CA ASP A 481 -13.94 -2.90 -15.39
C ASP A 481 -14.55 -1.99 -16.46
N ARG A 482 -13.78 -1.69 -17.50
CA ARG A 482 -14.15 -0.80 -18.60
C ARG A 482 -14.47 -1.53 -19.89
N GLN A 483 -14.42 -2.87 -19.93
CA GLN A 483 -14.64 -3.65 -21.16
C GLN A 483 -16.01 -3.38 -21.80
N PHE A 484 -16.99 -2.93 -21.01
CA PHE A 484 -18.34 -2.60 -21.50
C PHE A 484 -18.64 -1.10 -21.55
N GLY A 485 -17.65 -0.22 -21.35
CA GLY A 485 -17.81 1.24 -21.50
C GLY A 485 -18.54 1.95 -20.37
N SER A 486 -18.85 1.28 -19.24
CA SER A 486 -19.51 1.85 -18.07
C SER A 486 -18.88 1.36 -16.76
N ILE A 487 -18.79 2.25 -15.76
CA ILE A 487 -18.55 1.86 -14.36
C ILE A 487 -19.72 0.97 -13.91
N LEU A 488 -19.45 -0.26 -13.48
CA LEU A 488 -20.50 -1.18 -13.04
C LEU A 488 -20.75 -0.94 -11.55
N SER A 489 -21.90 -0.36 -11.25
CA SER A 489 -22.22 0.09 -9.89
C SER A 489 -22.47 -1.07 -8.93
N ASP A 490 -22.06 -0.93 -7.67
CA ASP A 490 -22.33 -1.86 -6.58
C ASP A 490 -21.90 -3.32 -6.89
N ALA A 491 -20.77 -3.48 -7.58
CA ALA A 491 -20.24 -4.75 -8.06
C ALA A 491 -19.58 -5.57 -6.95
N LEU A 492 -18.87 -4.91 -6.03
CA LEU A 492 -18.24 -5.51 -4.86
C LEU A 492 -18.97 -5.06 -3.60
N VAL A 493 -19.16 -5.97 -2.65
CA VAL A 493 -19.65 -5.61 -1.32
C VAL A 493 -18.65 -6.00 -0.24
N VAL A 494 -18.55 -5.17 0.80
CA VAL A 494 -17.82 -5.46 2.03
C VAL A 494 -18.82 -5.47 3.19
N ILE A 495 -18.90 -6.60 3.87
CA ILE A 495 -19.75 -6.81 5.05
C ILE A 495 -18.83 -6.97 6.26
N LYS A 496 -19.07 -6.18 7.31
CA LYS A 496 -18.35 -6.28 8.58
C LYS A 496 -19.23 -6.96 9.62
N LYS A 497 -18.72 -8.00 10.28
CA LYS A 497 -19.40 -8.57 11.46
C LYS A 497 -19.14 -7.71 12.68
N LYS A 498 -20.16 -7.49 13.52
CA LYS A 498 -20.03 -6.78 14.78
C LYS A 498 -18.97 -7.44 15.66
N LYS A 499 -18.27 -6.63 16.43
CA LYS A 499 -17.52 -7.10 17.61
C LYS A 499 -18.51 -7.18 18.76
N ASN A 500 -18.67 -8.33 19.42
CA ASN A 500 -19.50 -8.35 20.62
C ASN A 500 -18.74 -7.63 21.73
N GLN A 501 -19.11 -6.38 22.01
CA GLN A 501 -18.59 -5.61 23.14
C GLN A 501 -18.95 -6.24 24.51
N LEU A 502 -19.92 -7.15 24.55
CA LEU A 502 -20.51 -7.70 25.78
C LEU A 502 -19.73 -8.85 26.45
N LYS A 503 -18.71 -9.45 25.81
CA LYS A 503 -17.95 -10.56 26.42
C LYS A 503 -16.63 -10.16 27.08
N GLN A 504 -16.19 -8.90 26.97
CA GLN A 504 -14.87 -8.49 27.43
C GLN A 504 -14.85 -7.37 28.50
N THR A 505 -16.01 -6.89 28.99
CA THR A 505 -16.01 -5.65 29.81
C THR A 505 -17.10 -5.58 30.88
N ILE A 506 -17.31 -6.64 31.67
CA ILE A 506 -18.21 -6.54 32.86
C ILE A 506 -17.47 -6.84 34.18
N LYS A 507 -16.24 -7.37 34.15
CA LYS A 507 -15.51 -7.72 35.39
C LYS A 507 -14.50 -6.68 35.89
N GLU A 508 -14.21 -5.62 35.13
CA GLU A 508 -13.13 -4.70 35.51
C GLU A 508 -13.50 -3.21 35.46
N ASN A 509 -14.72 -2.82 35.08
CA ASN A 509 -15.13 -1.41 35.08
C ASN A 509 -16.07 -1.11 36.25
N ILE A 510 -15.74 -0.09 37.04
CA ILE A 510 -16.55 0.40 38.17
C ILE A 510 -17.26 1.68 37.74
N TYR A 511 -18.58 1.68 37.72
CA TYR A 511 -19.41 2.85 37.41
C TYR A 511 -19.81 3.58 38.70
N LEU A 512 -19.41 4.83 38.81
CA LEU A 512 -19.68 5.73 39.93
C LEU A 512 -20.71 6.77 39.49
N LEU A 513 -21.90 6.76 40.09
CA LEU A 513 -22.92 7.78 39.89
C LEU A 513 -22.70 8.92 40.89
N ILE A 514 -22.55 10.14 40.42
CA ILE A 514 -22.48 11.35 41.26
C ILE A 514 -23.76 12.13 41.05
N ASP A 515 -24.57 12.20 42.09
CA ASP A 515 -25.88 12.86 42.04
C ASP A 515 -25.80 14.28 42.59
N ILE A 516 -26.32 15.24 41.82
CA ILE A 516 -26.20 16.67 42.10
C ILE A 516 -27.60 17.26 42.36
N PRO A 517 -27.89 17.64 43.63
CA PRO A 517 -29.20 18.16 44.00
C PRO A 517 -29.41 19.61 43.53
N LEU A 518 -30.68 19.98 43.37
CA LEU A 518 -31.14 21.29 42.88
C LEU A 518 -30.57 22.51 43.65
N ASN A 519 -30.28 22.37 44.95
CA ASN A 519 -29.98 23.49 45.87
C ASN A 519 -28.49 23.72 46.17
N LEU A 520 -27.56 23.22 45.35
CA LEU A 520 -26.13 23.38 45.64
C LEU A 520 -25.61 24.78 45.31
N SER A 521 -24.92 25.45 46.25
CA SER A 521 -24.22 26.70 45.95
C SER A 521 -22.97 26.44 45.11
N LEU A 522 -22.86 27.07 43.94
CA LEU A 522 -21.80 26.86 42.95
C LEU A 522 -20.36 27.05 43.50
N ASP A 523 -20.13 28.00 44.40
CA ASP A 523 -18.79 28.27 44.93
C ASP A 523 -18.21 27.11 45.77
N ASN A 524 -19.08 26.37 46.47
CA ASN A 524 -18.69 25.16 47.21
C ASN A 524 -18.63 23.92 46.30
N PHE A 525 -19.24 23.99 45.12
CA PHE A 525 -19.40 22.87 44.20
C PHE A 525 -18.11 22.60 43.42
N GLU A 526 -17.55 23.62 42.79
CA GLU A 526 -16.32 23.49 41.99
C GLU A 526 -15.14 23.04 42.84
N GLN A 527 -15.04 23.51 44.08
CA GLN A 527 -14.01 23.07 45.03
C GLN A 527 -14.15 21.59 45.41
N LYS A 528 -15.38 21.11 45.64
CA LYS A 528 -15.66 19.70 45.95
C LYS A 528 -15.38 18.79 44.75
N LEU A 529 -15.78 19.21 43.55
CA LEU A 529 -15.50 18.47 42.31
C LEU A 529 -14.01 18.43 41.99
N SER A 530 -13.33 19.57 42.05
CA SER A 530 -11.89 19.65 41.80
C SER A 530 -11.11 18.73 42.75
N LYS A 531 -11.50 18.71 44.04
CA LYS A 531 -10.95 17.76 45.01
C LYS A 531 -11.29 16.30 44.68
N PHE A 532 -12.54 16.00 44.33
CA PHE A 532 -12.96 14.66 43.92
C PHE A 532 -12.15 14.15 42.73
N PHE A 533 -12.02 14.96 41.67
CA PHE A 533 -11.23 14.61 40.49
C PHE A 533 -9.76 14.42 40.85
N SER A 534 -9.16 15.28 41.67
CA SER A 534 -7.78 15.11 42.16
C SER A 534 -7.59 13.77 42.91
N ASP A 535 -8.50 13.44 43.82
CA ASP A 535 -8.40 12.23 44.63
C ASP A 535 -8.69 10.96 43.81
N VAL A 536 -9.58 11.03 42.80
CA VAL A 536 -9.85 9.94 41.86
C VAL A 536 -8.69 9.75 40.86
N LEU A 537 -8.18 10.83 40.27
CA LEU A 537 -7.09 10.81 39.28
C LEU A 537 -5.82 10.17 39.83
N THR A 538 -5.52 10.42 41.10
CA THR A 538 -4.32 9.90 41.78
C THR A 538 -4.48 8.45 42.25
N HIS A 539 -5.65 7.84 42.07
CA HIS A 539 -5.89 6.47 42.47
C HIS A 539 -5.28 5.45 41.46
N PRO A 540 -4.54 4.41 41.91
CA PRO A 540 -3.94 3.42 41.00
C PRO A 540 -4.92 2.64 40.12
N GLN A 541 -6.20 2.60 40.51
CA GLN A 541 -7.28 1.94 39.78
C GLN A 541 -8.20 2.92 39.04
N SER A 542 -7.86 4.22 38.99
CA SER A 542 -8.66 5.25 38.31
C SER A 542 -8.98 4.90 36.86
N LYS A 543 -8.09 4.14 36.21
CA LYS A 543 -8.25 3.64 34.85
C LYS A 543 -9.44 2.67 34.63
N TYR A 544 -10.06 2.22 35.72
CA TYR A 544 -11.21 1.32 35.71
C TYR A 544 -12.52 2.03 36.05
N PHE A 545 -12.45 3.31 36.42
CA PHE A 545 -13.62 4.07 36.84
C PHE A 545 -14.31 4.72 35.63
N ASN A 546 -15.63 4.59 35.59
CA ASN A 546 -16.52 5.33 34.70
C ASN A 546 -17.40 6.21 35.58
N ILE A 547 -17.34 7.52 35.40
CA ILE A 547 -18.03 8.47 36.25
C ILE A 547 -19.24 9.01 35.51
N ILE A 548 -20.41 8.84 36.11
CA ILE A 548 -21.68 9.32 35.58
C ILE A 548 -22.14 10.45 36.48
N PHE A 549 -22.30 11.65 35.93
CA PHE A 549 -22.96 12.74 36.63
C PHE A 549 -24.45 12.75 36.31
N SER A 550 -25.27 12.90 37.35
CA SER A 550 -26.70 13.13 37.23
C SER A 550 -27.06 14.46 37.87
N CYS A 551 -27.90 15.23 37.20
CA CYS A 551 -28.45 16.47 37.73
C CYS A 551 -29.85 16.73 37.20
N ASP A 552 -30.55 17.64 37.88
CA ASP A 552 -31.79 18.19 37.36
C ASP A 552 -31.55 19.02 36.08
N PRO A 553 -32.50 19.00 35.12
CA PRO A 553 -32.34 19.68 33.83
C PRO A 553 -31.96 21.16 33.91
N GLU A 554 -32.38 21.86 34.98
CA GLU A 554 -32.09 23.28 35.21
C GLU A 554 -30.59 23.55 35.46
N ASN A 555 -29.88 22.58 36.02
CA ASN A 555 -28.46 22.68 36.37
C ASN A 555 -27.53 22.06 35.32
N TYR A 556 -28.06 21.32 34.35
CA TYR A 556 -27.29 20.57 33.36
C TYR A 556 -26.25 21.42 32.64
N LYS A 557 -26.65 22.58 32.12
CA LYS A 557 -25.75 23.44 31.33
C LYS A 557 -24.60 24.00 32.17
N ILE A 558 -24.91 24.47 33.38
CA ILE A 558 -23.90 25.04 34.29
C ILE A 558 -22.91 23.95 34.73
N LEU A 559 -23.43 22.76 34.98
CA LEU A 559 -22.64 21.61 35.37
C LEU A 559 -21.71 21.12 34.26
N ASP A 560 -22.20 21.04 33.04
CA ASP A 560 -21.42 20.68 31.85
C ASP A 560 -20.25 21.67 31.68
N GLU A 561 -20.52 22.97 31.77
CA GLU A 561 -19.51 24.03 31.69
C GLU A 561 -18.45 23.92 32.82
N SER A 562 -18.87 23.70 34.08
CA SER A 562 -17.95 23.54 35.21
C SER A 562 -17.11 22.26 35.12
N ILE A 563 -17.70 21.13 34.71
CA ILE A 563 -16.95 19.88 34.49
C ILE A 563 -15.91 20.10 33.41
N CYS A 564 -16.29 20.64 32.24
CA CYS A 564 -15.35 20.94 31.16
C CYS A 564 -14.21 21.87 31.62
N ALA A 565 -14.51 22.92 32.39
CA ALA A 565 -13.49 23.83 32.91
C ALA A 565 -12.49 23.12 33.83
N ILE A 566 -12.98 22.29 34.76
CA ILE A 566 -12.14 21.51 35.67
C ILE A 566 -11.29 20.49 34.89
N MET A 567 -11.86 19.83 33.88
CA MET A 567 -11.15 18.87 33.03
C MET A 567 -10.00 19.53 32.27
N LEU A 568 -10.25 20.69 31.66
CA LEU A 568 -9.24 21.46 30.94
C LEU A 568 -8.09 21.92 31.86
N GLU A 569 -8.41 22.31 33.09
CA GLU A 569 -7.39 22.68 34.08
C GLU A 569 -6.54 21.48 34.49
N LEU A 570 -7.15 20.29 34.66
CA LEU A 570 -6.44 19.06 35.03
C LEU A 570 -5.56 18.52 33.90
N GLU A 571 -6.04 18.55 32.64
CA GLU A 571 -5.25 18.16 31.46
C GLU A 571 -4.00 19.02 31.27
N SER A 572 -4.09 20.32 31.58
CA SER A 572 -2.95 21.22 31.49
C SER A 572 -1.84 20.92 32.50
N ASN A 573 -2.17 20.24 33.59
CA ASN A 573 -1.27 19.98 34.72
C ASN A 573 -0.74 18.54 34.77
N ASN A 574 -1.35 17.57 34.07
CA ASN A 574 -0.91 16.17 34.12
C ASN A 574 -1.18 15.40 32.81
N SER A 575 -0.12 14.92 32.14
CA SER A 575 -0.19 14.25 30.83
C SER A 575 -0.89 12.87 30.83
N GLU A 576 -1.21 12.32 31.99
CA GLU A 576 -1.97 11.06 32.12
C GLU A 576 -3.50 11.26 32.16
N CYS A 577 -4.01 12.49 32.15
CA CYS A 577 -5.45 12.80 32.24
C CYS A 577 -6.27 12.49 30.98
N GLU A 578 -5.62 12.30 29.82
CA GLU A 578 -6.28 12.01 28.53
C GLU A 578 -7.15 10.73 28.60
N PHE A 579 -6.90 9.85 29.58
CA PHE A 579 -7.68 8.63 29.82
C PHE A 579 -9.02 8.88 30.52
N LEU A 580 -9.17 9.95 31.32
CA LEU A 580 -10.36 10.15 32.15
C LEU A 580 -11.46 10.96 31.45
N THR A 581 -11.11 11.81 30.49
CA THR A 581 -12.11 12.54 29.67
C THR A 581 -13.01 11.62 28.85
N SER A 582 -12.53 10.45 28.43
CA SER A 582 -13.35 9.48 27.70
C SER A 582 -14.30 8.66 28.58
N ASN A 583 -14.19 8.73 29.91
CA ASN A 583 -14.93 7.89 30.86
C ASN A 583 -15.86 8.71 31.79
N ILE A 584 -16.11 9.98 31.46
CA ILE A 584 -17.03 10.85 32.19
C ILE A 584 -18.21 11.17 31.29
N GLU A 585 -19.41 10.90 31.78
CA GLU A 585 -20.65 11.23 31.07
C GLU A 585 -21.59 12.01 31.98
N LEU A 586 -22.29 12.99 31.41
CA LEU A 586 -23.29 13.78 32.10
C LEU A 586 -24.68 13.45 31.55
N PHE A 587 -25.62 13.13 32.44
CA PHE A 587 -27.01 12.89 32.11
C PHE A 587 -27.92 13.82 32.92
N SER A 588 -29.02 14.25 32.30
CA SER A 588 -30.16 14.71 33.10
C SER A 588 -30.78 13.51 33.81
N LEU A 589 -31.38 13.74 34.97
CA LEU A 589 -32.04 12.70 35.75
C LEU A 589 -33.05 11.90 34.91
N GLN A 590 -33.78 12.57 34.02
CA GLN A 590 -34.75 11.93 33.13
C GLN A 590 -34.10 11.05 32.05
N GLN A 591 -32.94 11.42 31.52
CA GLN A 591 -32.21 10.58 30.56
C GLN A 591 -31.65 9.33 31.23
N LEU A 592 -31.11 9.48 32.45
CA LEU A 592 -30.58 8.36 33.21
C LEU A 592 -31.69 7.36 33.60
N LEU A 593 -32.85 7.86 34.04
CA LEU A 593 -34.02 7.03 34.37
C LEU A 593 -34.58 6.23 33.19
N ASN A 594 -34.40 6.73 31.97
CA ASN A 594 -34.85 6.05 30.75
C ASN A 594 -33.83 5.04 30.19
N ASN A 595 -32.67 4.88 30.83
CA ASN A 595 -31.59 4.00 30.39
C ASN A 595 -31.39 2.82 31.36
N GLU A 596 -32.25 1.80 31.24
CA GLU A 596 -32.23 0.61 32.12
C GLU A 596 -30.90 -0.16 32.06
N GLU A 597 -30.23 -0.19 30.92
CA GLU A 597 -28.95 -0.88 30.75
C GLU A 597 -27.85 -0.20 31.56
N LEU A 598 -27.75 1.13 31.47
CA LEU A 598 -26.78 1.91 32.23
C LEU A 598 -27.03 1.84 33.74
N LEU A 599 -28.30 1.90 34.17
CA LEU A 599 -28.67 1.78 35.58
C LEU A 599 -28.23 0.45 36.20
N ASN A 600 -28.28 -0.65 35.43
CA ASN A 600 -27.82 -1.95 35.88
C ASN A 600 -26.29 -2.08 35.98
N LEU A 601 -25.54 -1.16 35.38
CA LEU A 601 -24.08 -1.11 35.44
C LEU A 601 -23.55 -0.30 36.63
N ILE A 602 -24.36 0.62 37.19
CA ILE A 602 -23.95 1.51 38.29
C ILE A 602 -23.63 0.68 39.54
N ASN A 603 -22.38 0.74 39.98
CA ASN A 603 -21.91 -0.01 41.14
C ASN A 603 -22.10 0.76 42.45
N CYS A 604 -21.96 2.09 42.42
CA CYS A 604 -21.99 2.93 43.60
C CYS A 604 -22.57 4.32 43.26
N GLN A 605 -23.38 4.87 44.16
CA GLN A 605 -23.86 6.25 44.12
C GLN A 605 -23.13 7.07 45.18
N ILE A 606 -22.58 8.21 44.78
CA ILE A 606 -21.84 9.15 45.61
C ILE A 606 -22.67 10.43 45.74
N LEU A 607 -23.04 10.77 46.98
CA LEU A 607 -23.81 11.97 47.30
C LEU A 607 -22.87 13.11 47.74
N LEU A 608 -23.00 14.29 47.13
CA LEU A 608 -22.12 15.44 47.41
C LEU A 608 -22.47 16.22 48.70
N ASN A 609 -23.60 15.92 49.34
CA ASN A 609 -24.10 16.56 50.56
C ASN A 609 -24.52 15.54 51.64
N PRO A 610 -24.62 15.97 52.93
CA PRO A 610 -25.09 15.11 54.02
C PRO A 610 -26.59 14.80 53.89
N MET A 611 -26.98 13.59 54.28
CA MET A 611 -28.29 13.00 54.00
C MET A 611 -29.49 13.71 54.65
N GLU A 612 -30.56 13.91 53.88
CA GLU A 612 -31.93 13.74 54.39
C GLU A 612 -32.49 12.38 53.90
N GLU A 613 -33.14 11.62 54.79
CA GLU A 613 -33.68 10.27 54.54
C GLU A 613 -34.63 10.15 53.32
N LYS A 614 -35.06 11.27 52.74
CA LYS A 614 -36.00 11.35 51.61
C LYS A 614 -35.34 11.34 50.22
N GLU A 615 -34.02 11.42 50.13
CA GLU A 615 -33.30 11.52 48.83
C GLU A 615 -32.68 10.19 48.34
N LEU A 616 -33.06 9.05 48.93
CA LEU A 616 -32.65 7.73 48.44
C LEU A 616 -33.50 7.31 47.22
N PHE A 617 -33.03 7.65 46.01
CA PHE A 617 -33.71 7.30 44.75
C PHE A 617 -33.58 5.80 44.38
N TRP A 618 -32.56 5.08 44.87
CA TRP A 618 -32.20 3.76 44.36
C TRP A 618 -32.05 2.70 45.45
N LYS A 619 -33.02 1.80 45.60
CA LYS A 619 -33.04 0.77 46.67
C LYS A 619 -31.97 -0.32 46.55
N ASN A 620 -31.29 -0.44 45.42
CA ASN A 620 -30.37 -1.54 45.10
C ASN A 620 -28.94 -1.11 44.78
N ILE A 621 -28.61 0.18 44.89
CA ILE A 621 -27.27 0.72 44.60
C ILE A 621 -26.60 1.11 45.91
N TRP A 622 -25.33 0.75 46.08
CA TRP A 622 -24.58 1.12 47.28
C TRP A 622 -24.38 2.64 47.30
N THR A 623 -24.88 3.33 48.33
CA THR A 623 -24.88 4.80 48.39
C THR A 623 -23.97 5.27 49.52
N ILE A 624 -23.05 6.18 49.21
CA ILE A 624 -22.10 6.76 50.17
C ILE A 624 -22.00 8.27 49.98
N SER A 625 -21.65 9.01 51.03
CA SER A 625 -21.32 10.44 50.90
C SER A 625 -19.95 10.64 50.26
N LEU A 626 -19.72 11.80 49.65
CA LEU A 626 -18.41 12.18 49.11
C LEU A 626 -17.31 12.08 50.19
N GLU A 627 -17.58 12.51 51.42
CA GLU A 627 -16.60 12.41 52.51
C GLU A 627 -16.26 10.96 52.86
N GLN A 628 -17.25 10.06 52.84
CA GLN A 628 -17.01 8.62 53.04
C GLN A 628 -16.24 8.02 51.87
N PHE A 629 -16.58 8.38 50.62
CA PHE A 629 -15.83 7.96 49.44
C PHE A 629 -14.36 8.37 49.52
N LEU A 630 -14.09 9.63 49.88
CA LEU A 630 -12.73 10.17 50.03
C LEU A 630 -11.94 9.55 51.18
N GLN A 631 -12.61 8.97 52.18
CA GLN A 631 -11.98 8.25 53.29
C GLN A 631 -11.87 6.74 53.05
N THR A 632 -12.51 6.22 51.99
CA THR A 632 -12.51 4.79 51.66
C THR A 632 -11.16 4.42 51.02
N LYS A 633 -10.49 3.41 51.57
CA LYS A 633 -9.38 2.75 50.87
C LYS A 633 -9.98 1.74 49.90
N PHE A 634 -9.89 2.03 48.60
CA PHE A 634 -10.37 1.18 47.51
C PHE A 634 -9.55 -0.10 47.36
#